data_AF-A0A7J6BH43-F1
#
_entry.id   AF-A0A7J6BH43-F1
#
_cell.length_a   1.000
_cell.length_b   1.000
_cell.length_c   1.000
_cell.angle_alpha   90.00
_cell.angle_beta   90.00
_cell.angle_gamma   90.00
#
_symmetry.space_group_name_H-M   'P 1'
#
loop_
_entity.id
_entity.type
_entity.pdbx_description
1 polymer ?
#
loop_
_entity_poly.entity_id
_entity_poly.type
_entity_poly.pdbx_seq_one_letter_code
_entity_poly.pdbx_strand_id
1 'polypeptide(L)'
;MRRGQQCGGTITINKRKFEEMNSELEENRELADNRLSELQKLQQDLQTVVQENNNMKMELMCRAEGLVRETAEYRCLQSQFSVLYNESLGLKAQLDETRARLNTTRAARLRQLDHMENDEVSLQRKVRTEVIQLEDTLAQVRKEYEMLRIEFEQTLAANEQAGPINREMRHLISTLQTHNQQMKGEVVKFKLRLREAQQELNQLRSAKGNPAVQSQSSTEMDVKEEPASILTSAASDVTVKAGSINDSSTPTTTGGSVKTEPGTEPEGAIKEEEKEKDKEEKKEKDKDQKERERLSRVAVKEEKEKPGPSSSQSDDTPAERCAVIGGPKRKEVEQLKIVRVELKKAQESQREMKLLLDMYRSAPKEQRDKVQLMAAEKKTKAEAEELRQRLRDLEERERREGKKMADEEALRKIRLVEDQIDILNKKLSLAKQVCEEDALLSEMDVTGQAFEDMQEQNIRLMQQLREKDDANFKLMSERIKSNQIHKLLKEEKEELADQLLTLKTQVDAQLQVVRKLEEKERLLQGTISAAERELALRTQALDMNKRKAQESATLSEDLRAQLEGVQQRLKEVREEVIENSISREKESFNARRAQEDISKLRRKIEKAKKPAESMRNGDEILNEEINEYKARLTCPCCNSRVKDAVLTKCFHVFCFECVKTRYDTRQRKCPKCNAAFGANDFHRIYIG
;
A
#
# COMPACT_ATOMS: atom_id res chain seq x y z
N MET A 1 -45.31 30.20 -117.77
CA MET A 1 -45.19 31.13 -118.93
C MET A 1 -46.56 31.30 -119.58
N ARG A 2 -46.68 32.13 -120.64
CA ARG A 2 -47.93 32.38 -121.38
C ARG A 2 -48.32 31.21 -122.30
N ARG A 3 -49.63 31.13 -122.59
CA ARG A 3 -50.31 30.63 -123.81
C ARG A 3 -49.92 29.24 -124.37
N GLY A 4 -50.91 28.35 -124.42
CA GLY A 4 -51.06 27.30 -125.43
C GLY A 4 -52.46 27.39 -126.04
N GLN A 5 -52.60 27.15 -127.35
CA GLN A 5 -53.87 27.25 -128.07
C GLN A 5 -54.82 26.11 -127.68
N GLN A 6 -56.13 26.36 -127.58
CA GLN A 6 -57.11 25.27 -127.51
C GLN A 6 -57.16 24.53 -128.85
N CYS A 7 -57.09 23.20 -128.82
CA CYS A 7 -57.42 22.34 -129.94
C CYS A 7 -58.53 21.37 -129.50
N GLY A 8 -59.57 21.23 -130.32
CA GLY A 8 -60.81 20.54 -129.94
C GLY A 8 -60.69 19.02 -129.96
N GLY A 9 -61.44 18.35 -129.08
CA GLY A 9 -61.44 16.90 -128.94
C GLY A 9 -62.60 16.39 -128.09
N THR A 10 -63.84 16.79 -128.43
CA THR A 10 -65.05 16.33 -127.73
C THR A 10 -65.31 14.87 -128.09
N ILE A 11 -64.67 13.94 -127.37
CA ILE A 11 -64.88 12.50 -127.55
C ILE A 11 -66.30 12.16 -127.11
N THR A 12 -67.22 12.05 -128.07
CA THR A 12 -68.61 11.65 -127.87
C THR A 12 -68.70 10.14 -127.61
N ILE A 13 -68.30 9.73 -126.41
CA ILE A 13 -68.55 8.39 -125.89
C ILE A 13 -70.07 8.15 -125.96
N ASN A 14 -70.49 7.08 -126.64
CA ASN A 14 -71.89 6.69 -126.70
C ASN A 14 -72.42 6.49 -125.27
N LYS A 15 -73.52 7.16 -124.90
CA LYS A 15 -74.08 7.19 -123.55
C LYS A 15 -74.12 5.80 -122.89
N ARG A 16 -74.54 4.78 -123.63
CA ARG A 16 -74.58 3.39 -123.15
C ARG A 16 -73.21 2.86 -122.70
N LYS A 17 -72.13 3.14 -123.44
CA LYS A 17 -70.76 2.75 -123.08
C LYS A 17 -70.19 3.56 -121.92
N PHE A 18 -70.69 4.78 -121.70
CA PHE A 18 -70.36 5.56 -120.51
C PHE A 18 -71.06 4.98 -119.28
N GLU A 19 -72.33 4.57 -119.41
CA GLU A 19 -73.09 3.89 -118.36
C GLU A 19 -72.49 2.52 -118.02
N GLU A 20 -72.14 1.69 -119.02
CA GLU A 20 -71.45 0.41 -118.86
C GLU A 20 -70.10 0.59 -118.13
N MET A 21 -69.26 1.53 -118.56
CA MET A 21 -67.95 1.83 -117.94
C MET A 21 -68.07 2.44 -116.53
N ASN A 22 -69.17 3.14 -116.22
CA ASN A 22 -69.43 3.63 -114.86
C ASN A 22 -69.88 2.50 -113.93
N SER A 23 -70.68 1.55 -114.43
CA SER A 23 -71.04 0.31 -113.71
C SER A 23 -69.81 -0.53 -113.39
N GLU A 24 -68.94 -0.79 -114.39
CA GLU A 24 -67.66 -1.47 -114.17
C GLU A 24 -66.78 -0.75 -113.12
N LEU A 25 -66.81 0.58 -113.09
CA LEU A 25 -66.04 1.38 -112.14
C LEU A 25 -66.66 1.39 -110.73
N GLU A 26 -67.97 1.22 -110.61
CA GLU A 26 -68.67 1.04 -109.33
C GLU A 26 -68.49 -0.39 -108.79
N GLU A 27 -68.61 -1.42 -109.63
CA GLU A 27 -68.25 -2.81 -109.28
C GLU A 27 -66.79 -2.91 -108.81
N ASN A 28 -65.83 -2.26 -109.50
CA ASN A 28 -64.42 -2.26 -109.08
C ASN A 28 -64.17 -1.48 -107.78
N ARG A 29 -65.01 -0.48 -107.45
CA ARG A 29 -64.96 0.19 -106.13
C ARG A 29 -65.46 -0.75 -105.04
N GLU A 30 -66.63 -1.37 -105.21
CA GLU A 30 -67.14 -2.35 -104.26
C GLU A 30 -66.15 -3.50 -104.03
N LEU A 31 -65.50 -4.00 -105.08
CA LEU A 31 -64.50 -5.07 -104.99
C LEU A 31 -63.20 -4.60 -104.27
N ALA A 32 -62.85 -3.31 -104.38
CA ALA A 32 -61.75 -2.71 -103.63
C ALA A 32 -62.11 -2.49 -102.14
N ASP A 33 -63.31 -1.99 -101.84
CA ASP A 33 -63.77 -1.73 -100.48
C ASP A 33 -64.04 -3.04 -99.70
N ASN A 34 -64.54 -4.09 -100.37
CA ASN A 34 -64.63 -5.43 -99.81
C ASN A 34 -63.24 -5.98 -99.47
N ARG A 35 -62.25 -5.89 -100.39
CA ARG A 35 -60.86 -6.30 -100.12
C ARG A 35 -60.20 -5.48 -99.02
N LEU A 36 -60.50 -4.18 -98.93
CA LEU A 36 -60.01 -3.32 -97.84
C LEU A 36 -60.59 -3.78 -96.50
N SER A 37 -61.88 -4.14 -96.46
CA SER A 37 -62.55 -4.69 -95.28
C SER A 37 -61.97 -6.06 -94.87
N GLU A 38 -61.69 -6.95 -95.83
CA GLU A 38 -61.00 -8.23 -95.59
C GLU A 38 -59.59 -8.01 -95.03
N LEU A 39 -58.81 -7.08 -95.60
CA LEU A 39 -57.46 -6.76 -95.12
C LEU A 39 -57.46 -6.11 -93.74
N GLN A 40 -58.40 -5.21 -93.45
CA GLN A 40 -58.58 -4.63 -92.12
C GLN A 40 -58.95 -5.69 -91.08
N LYS A 41 -59.83 -6.62 -91.44
CA LYS A 41 -60.20 -7.74 -90.56
C LYS A 41 -59.02 -8.68 -90.31
N LEU A 42 -58.29 -9.08 -91.36
CA LEU A 42 -57.07 -9.89 -91.22
C LEU A 42 -55.98 -9.19 -90.41
N GLN A 43 -55.87 -7.86 -90.51
CA GLN A 43 -54.97 -7.06 -89.67
C GLN A 43 -55.41 -7.08 -88.20
N GLN A 44 -56.71 -6.98 -87.92
CA GLN A 44 -57.27 -7.03 -86.56
C GLN A 44 -57.15 -8.44 -85.94
N ASP A 45 -57.39 -9.49 -86.73
CA ASP A 45 -57.22 -10.89 -86.34
C ASP A 45 -55.73 -11.17 -86.02
N LEU A 46 -54.80 -10.72 -86.89
CA LEU A 46 -53.36 -10.81 -86.64
C LEU A 46 -52.93 -10.05 -85.38
N GLN A 47 -53.45 -8.84 -85.16
CA GLN A 47 -53.13 -8.03 -83.99
C GLN A 47 -53.64 -8.70 -82.70
N THR A 48 -54.81 -9.34 -82.75
CA THR A 48 -55.35 -10.15 -81.65
C THR A 48 -54.47 -11.36 -81.34
N VAL A 49 -54.09 -12.14 -82.36
CA VAL A 49 -53.20 -13.31 -82.21
C VAL A 49 -51.82 -12.91 -81.67
N VAL A 50 -51.28 -11.75 -82.07
CA VAL A 50 -50.02 -11.22 -81.51
C VAL A 50 -50.17 -10.83 -80.04
N GLN A 51 -51.30 -10.23 -79.65
CA GLN A 51 -51.62 -9.90 -78.26
C GLN A 51 -51.68 -11.19 -77.40
N GLU A 52 -52.41 -12.20 -77.86
CA GLU A 52 -52.54 -13.50 -77.19
C GLU A 52 -51.19 -14.23 -77.07
N ASN A 53 -50.39 -14.23 -78.14
CA ASN A 53 -49.07 -14.86 -78.14
C ASN A 53 -48.11 -14.21 -77.14
N ASN A 54 -48.18 -12.88 -76.96
CA ASN A 54 -47.41 -12.16 -75.96
C ASN A 54 -47.90 -12.42 -74.54
N ASN A 55 -49.22 -12.50 -74.32
CA ASN A 55 -49.79 -12.89 -73.03
C ASN A 55 -49.34 -14.30 -72.62
N MET A 56 -49.48 -15.29 -73.51
CA MET A 56 -49.06 -16.67 -73.25
C MET A 56 -47.55 -16.79 -72.99
N LYS A 57 -46.70 -16.01 -73.68
CA LYS A 57 -45.25 -15.94 -73.37
C LYS A 57 -45.01 -15.45 -71.94
N MET A 58 -45.71 -14.40 -71.51
CA MET A 58 -45.55 -13.82 -70.18
C MET A 58 -46.05 -14.78 -69.09
N GLU A 59 -47.19 -15.42 -69.29
CA GLU A 59 -47.70 -16.48 -68.40
C GLU A 59 -46.71 -17.65 -68.27
N LEU A 60 -46.15 -18.12 -69.40
CA LEU A 60 -45.22 -19.26 -69.43
C LEU A 60 -43.90 -18.91 -68.71
N MET A 61 -43.39 -17.69 -68.87
CA MET A 61 -42.23 -17.19 -68.09
C MET A 61 -42.53 -17.14 -66.58
N CYS A 62 -43.67 -16.58 -66.17
CA CYS A 62 -44.05 -16.53 -64.76
C CYS A 62 -44.25 -17.94 -64.16
N ARG A 63 -44.82 -18.89 -64.94
CA ARG A 63 -44.92 -20.30 -64.53
C ARG A 63 -43.56 -20.97 -64.41
N ALA A 64 -42.63 -20.69 -65.31
CA ALA A 64 -41.27 -21.22 -65.23
C ALA A 64 -40.54 -20.74 -63.96
N GLU A 65 -40.65 -19.45 -63.61
CA GLU A 65 -40.12 -18.95 -62.34
C GLU A 65 -40.78 -19.61 -61.11
N GLY A 66 -42.11 -19.80 -61.14
CA GLY A 66 -42.84 -20.48 -60.07
C GLY A 66 -42.34 -21.91 -59.86
N LEU A 67 -42.27 -22.69 -60.94
CA LEU A 67 -41.75 -24.07 -60.92
C LEU A 67 -40.30 -24.13 -60.43
N VAL A 68 -39.44 -23.19 -60.85
CA VAL A 68 -38.05 -23.10 -60.34
C VAL A 68 -38.02 -22.84 -58.83
N ARG A 69 -38.88 -21.96 -58.30
CA ARG A 69 -38.97 -21.72 -56.84
C ARG A 69 -39.55 -22.92 -56.08
N GLU A 70 -40.37 -23.73 -56.72
CA GLU A 70 -40.97 -24.93 -56.15
C GLU A 70 -40.03 -26.15 -56.13
N THR A 71 -38.93 -26.18 -56.89
CA THR A 71 -38.04 -27.37 -56.90
C THR A 71 -37.35 -27.60 -55.55
N ALA A 72 -36.84 -28.82 -55.36
CA ALA A 72 -36.12 -29.19 -54.14
C ALA A 72 -34.75 -28.48 -54.05
N GLU A 73 -34.08 -28.29 -55.20
CA GLU A 73 -32.77 -27.65 -55.30
C GLU A 73 -32.87 -26.17 -54.90
N TYR A 74 -33.85 -25.42 -55.41
CA TYR A 74 -34.03 -24.01 -55.07
C TYR A 74 -34.34 -23.83 -53.58
N ARG A 75 -35.28 -24.62 -53.03
CA ARG A 75 -35.64 -24.54 -51.60
C ARG A 75 -34.48 -24.98 -50.69
N CYS A 76 -33.68 -25.95 -51.11
CA CYS A 76 -32.46 -26.33 -50.41
C CYS A 76 -31.40 -25.21 -50.43
N LEU A 77 -31.17 -24.60 -51.59
CA LEU A 77 -30.23 -23.48 -51.76
C LEU A 77 -30.68 -22.23 -50.97
N GLN A 78 -31.98 -21.92 -50.98
CA GLN A 78 -32.59 -20.85 -50.18
C GLN A 78 -32.36 -21.07 -48.68
N SER A 79 -32.58 -22.30 -48.19
CA SER A 79 -32.34 -22.67 -46.79
C SER A 79 -30.85 -22.53 -46.42
N GLN A 80 -29.95 -23.06 -47.26
CA GLN A 80 -28.49 -22.92 -47.06
C GLN A 80 -28.06 -21.45 -47.05
N PHE A 81 -28.58 -20.63 -47.96
CA PHE A 81 -28.31 -19.20 -47.99
C PHE A 81 -28.81 -18.50 -46.72
N SER A 82 -30.02 -18.82 -46.24
CA SER A 82 -30.54 -18.27 -44.98
C SER A 82 -29.70 -18.66 -43.76
N VAL A 83 -29.19 -19.90 -43.68
CA VAL A 83 -28.26 -20.31 -42.62
C VAL A 83 -26.96 -19.51 -42.70
N LEU A 84 -26.28 -19.51 -43.84
CA LEU A 84 -25.01 -18.80 -44.04
C LEU A 84 -25.13 -17.29 -43.85
N TYR A 85 -26.27 -16.69 -44.22
CA TYR A 85 -26.56 -15.28 -44.00
C TYR A 85 -26.71 -14.95 -42.50
N ASN A 86 -27.45 -15.78 -41.75
CA ASN A 86 -27.60 -15.62 -40.30
C ASN A 86 -26.29 -15.88 -39.55
N GLU A 87 -25.49 -16.87 -39.96
CA GLU A 87 -24.13 -17.09 -39.44
C GLU A 87 -23.24 -15.88 -39.71
N SER A 88 -23.25 -15.32 -40.93
CA SER A 88 -22.50 -14.12 -41.30
C SER A 88 -22.88 -12.90 -40.45
N LEU A 89 -24.19 -12.70 -40.19
CA LEU A 89 -24.67 -11.66 -39.27
C LEU A 89 -24.21 -11.90 -37.82
N GLY A 90 -24.25 -13.14 -37.33
CA GLY A 90 -23.77 -13.51 -35.99
C GLY A 90 -22.27 -13.28 -35.82
N LEU A 91 -21.46 -13.69 -36.80
CA LEU A 91 -20.01 -13.46 -36.82
C LEU A 91 -19.69 -11.95 -36.89
N LYS A 92 -20.47 -11.17 -37.65
CA LYS A 92 -20.32 -9.71 -37.69
C LYS A 92 -20.63 -9.08 -36.34
N ALA A 93 -21.70 -9.49 -35.66
CA ALA A 93 -22.03 -9.00 -34.33
C ALA A 93 -20.91 -9.31 -33.30
N GLN A 94 -20.36 -10.53 -33.34
CA GLN A 94 -19.21 -10.92 -32.50
C GLN A 94 -17.94 -10.14 -32.83
N LEU A 95 -17.67 -9.85 -34.12
CA LEU A 95 -16.56 -9.02 -34.55
C LEU A 95 -16.68 -7.58 -34.02
N ASP A 96 -17.87 -6.99 -34.12
CA ASP A 96 -18.10 -5.61 -33.66
C ASP A 96 -18.15 -5.51 -32.12
N GLU A 97 -18.62 -6.54 -31.42
CA GLU A 97 -18.50 -6.62 -29.95
C GLU A 97 -17.04 -6.78 -29.48
N THR A 98 -16.27 -7.68 -30.11
CA THR A 98 -14.85 -7.86 -29.75
C THR A 98 -14.02 -6.61 -30.06
N ARG A 99 -14.32 -5.88 -31.14
CA ARG A 99 -13.78 -4.52 -31.41
C ARG A 99 -14.15 -3.53 -30.30
N ALA A 100 -15.40 -3.50 -29.85
CA ALA A 100 -15.82 -2.62 -28.75
C ALA A 100 -15.11 -2.94 -27.42
N ARG A 101 -14.97 -4.23 -27.09
CA ARG A 101 -14.19 -4.71 -25.93
C ARG A 101 -12.70 -4.32 -26.03
N LEU A 102 -12.09 -4.46 -27.21
CA LEU A 102 -10.71 -4.04 -27.48
C LEU A 102 -10.50 -2.52 -27.34
N ASN A 103 -11.42 -1.72 -27.89
CA ASN A 103 -11.35 -0.26 -27.75
C ASN A 103 -11.53 0.18 -26.30
N THR A 104 -12.44 -0.45 -25.55
CA THR A 104 -12.63 -0.19 -24.11
C THR A 104 -11.38 -0.53 -23.30
N THR A 105 -10.75 -1.69 -23.52
CA THR A 105 -9.52 -2.06 -22.80
C THR A 105 -8.33 -1.18 -23.19
N ARG A 106 -8.19 -0.81 -24.47
CA ARG A 106 -7.19 0.17 -24.93
C ARG A 106 -7.36 1.54 -24.27
N ALA A 107 -8.59 2.05 -24.21
CA ALA A 107 -8.89 3.34 -23.57
C ALA A 107 -8.73 3.32 -22.04
N ALA A 108 -8.87 2.16 -21.40
CA ALA A 108 -8.57 1.98 -19.98
C ALA A 108 -7.05 1.90 -19.72
N ARG A 109 -6.28 1.25 -20.61
CA ARG A 109 -4.82 1.18 -20.52
C ARG A 109 -4.14 2.52 -20.78
N LEU A 110 -4.63 3.33 -21.72
CA LEU A 110 -4.16 4.71 -21.91
C LEU A 110 -4.32 5.53 -20.62
N ARG A 111 -5.53 5.56 -20.05
CA ARG A 111 -5.78 6.24 -18.75
C ARG A 111 -4.93 5.72 -17.58
N GLN A 112 -4.51 4.45 -17.61
CA GLN A 112 -3.58 3.92 -16.62
C GLN A 112 -2.16 4.46 -16.83
N LEU A 113 -1.69 4.57 -18.08
CA LEU A 113 -0.40 5.18 -18.40
C LEU A 113 -0.41 6.67 -18.06
N ASP A 114 -1.45 7.41 -18.47
CA ASP A 114 -1.64 8.83 -18.14
C ASP A 114 -1.52 9.07 -16.62
N HIS A 115 -2.12 8.20 -15.80
CA HIS A 115 -2.02 8.29 -14.34
C HIS A 115 -0.61 7.99 -13.82
N MET A 116 0.06 6.95 -14.34
CA MET A 116 1.42 6.59 -13.94
C MET A 116 2.44 7.68 -14.32
N GLU A 117 2.30 8.31 -15.48
CA GLU A 117 3.14 9.43 -15.91
C GLU A 117 2.95 10.66 -15.01
N ASN A 118 1.71 10.97 -14.61
CA ASN A 118 1.44 12.03 -13.65
C ASN A 118 2.01 11.74 -12.24
N ASP A 119 1.93 10.48 -11.78
CA ASP A 119 2.50 10.05 -10.50
C ASP A 119 4.04 10.09 -10.54
N GLU A 120 4.66 9.70 -11.64
CA GLU A 120 6.12 9.81 -11.82
C GLU A 120 6.56 11.29 -11.80
N VAL A 121 5.88 12.18 -12.55
CA VAL A 121 6.16 13.62 -12.52
C VAL A 121 5.94 14.22 -11.12
N SER A 122 4.95 13.73 -10.37
CA SER A 122 4.71 14.11 -8.98
C SER A 122 5.86 13.68 -8.07
N LEU A 123 6.34 12.44 -8.21
CA LEU A 123 7.46 11.91 -7.43
C LEU A 123 8.79 12.60 -7.79
N GLN A 124 9.06 12.83 -9.09
CA GLN A 124 10.22 13.59 -9.55
C GLN A 124 10.25 15.01 -8.96
N ARG A 125 9.08 15.66 -8.77
CA ARG A 125 9.00 16.98 -8.11
C ARG A 125 9.36 16.88 -6.62
N LYS A 126 8.79 15.90 -5.90
CA LYS A 126 9.11 15.67 -4.47
C LYS A 126 10.60 15.44 -4.25
N VAL A 127 11.20 14.50 -4.98
CA VAL A 127 12.63 14.18 -4.89
C VAL A 127 13.51 15.40 -5.21
N ARG A 128 13.13 16.24 -6.19
CA ARG A 128 13.86 17.51 -6.45
C ARG A 128 13.75 18.49 -5.28
N THR A 129 12.58 18.61 -4.65
CA THR A 129 12.41 19.46 -3.46
C THR A 129 13.18 18.92 -2.25
N GLU A 130 13.18 17.61 -2.03
CA GLU A 130 13.94 16.94 -0.96
C GLU A 130 15.45 17.13 -1.17
N VAL A 131 15.96 16.99 -2.40
CA VAL A 131 17.38 17.26 -2.73
C VAL A 131 17.74 18.72 -2.43
N ILE A 132 16.92 19.70 -2.83
CA ILE A 132 17.18 21.12 -2.52
C ILE A 132 17.22 21.36 -1.00
N GLN A 133 16.30 20.76 -0.23
CA GLN A 133 16.29 20.86 1.23
C GLN A 133 17.53 20.22 1.88
N LEU A 134 18.04 19.12 1.30
CA LEU A 134 19.30 18.48 1.73
C LEU A 134 20.53 19.31 1.35
N GLU A 135 20.52 20.03 0.21
CA GLU A 135 21.57 20.97 -0.18
C GLU A 135 21.59 22.21 0.73
N ASP A 136 20.42 22.79 1.06
CA ASP A 136 20.28 23.92 1.98
C ASP A 136 20.74 23.56 3.41
N THR A 137 20.32 22.41 3.93
CA THR A 137 20.74 21.94 5.26
C THR A 137 22.23 21.58 5.30
N LEU A 138 22.79 20.99 4.24
CA LEU A 138 24.24 20.77 4.11
C LEU A 138 25.01 22.10 4.09
N ALA A 139 24.49 23.13 3.42
CA ALA A 139 25.08 24.47 3.40
C ALA A 139 25.03 25.14 4.80
N GLN A 140 23.93 24.99 5.52
CA GLN A 140 23.78 25.49 6.89
C GLN A 140 24.75 24.78 7.86
N VAL A 141 24.86 23.44 7.83
CA VAL A 141 25.80 22.69 8.67
C VAL A 141 27.25 23.04 8.36
N ARG A 142 27.61 23.27 7.09
CA ARG A 142 28.94 23.77 6.69
C ARG A 142 29.24 25.16 7.27
N LYS A 143 28.25 26.05 7.28
CA LYS A 143 28.37 27.39 7.88
C LYS A 143 28.54 27.30 9.40
N GLU A 144 27.74 26.47 10.08
CA GLU A 144 27.85 26.22 11.53
C GLU A 144 29.22 25.63 11.90
N TYR A 145 29.73 24.67 11.13
CA TYR A 145 31.06 24.12 11.30
C TYR A 145 32.16 25.20 11.17
N GLU A 146 32.11 26.05 10.15
CA GLU A 146 33.14 27.10 9.98
C GLU A 146 33.04 28.20 11.04
N MET A 147 31.84 28.55 11.52
CA MET A 147 31.68 29.43 12.69
C MET A 147 32.30 28.81 13.95
N LEU A 148 31.96 27.55 14.27
CA LEU A 148 32.49 26.85 15.44
C LEU A 148 34.02 26.65 15.35
N ARG A 149 34.55 26.45 14.15
CA ARG A 149 35.99 26.41 13.89
C ARG A 149 36.65 27.76 14.16
N ILE A 150 36.06 28.86 13.70
CA ILE A 150 36.56 30.23 13.97
C ILE A 150 36.50 30.54 15.47
N GLU A 151 35.42 30.16 16.17
CA GLU A 151 35.31 30.28 17.64
C GLU A 151 36.40 29.47 18.37
N PHE A 152 36.71 28.27 17.89
CA PHE A 152 37.80 27.44 18.44
C PHE A 152 39.18 28.05 18.17
N GLU A 153 39.46 28.52 16.95
CA GLU A 153 40.72 29.20 16.59
C GLU A 153 40.92 30.50 17.40
N GLN A 154 39.86 31.28 17.63
CA GLN A 154 39.88 32.45 18.53
C GLN A 154 40.15 32.05 19.99
N THR A 155 39.48 31.01 20.50
CA THR A 155 39.65 30.50 21.87
C THR A 155 41.07 29.98 22.10
N LEU A 156 41.65 29.29 21.11
CA LEU A 156 43.03 28.82 21.12
C LEU A 156 44.00 30.02 21.20
N ALA A 157 43.85 31.00 20.31
CA ALA A 157 44.70 32.19 20.27
C ALA A 157 44.63 33.02 21.57
N ALA A 158 43.45 33.14 22.18
CA ALA A 158 43.28 33.79 23.49
C ALA A 158 44.00 33.03 24.62
N ASN A 159 43.94 31.69 24.61
CA ASN A 159 44.63 30.84 25.57
C ASN A 159 46.16 30.88 25.40
N GLU A 160 46.66 30.94 24.16
CA GLU A 160 48.09 31.14 23.87
C GLU A 160 48.58 32.50 24.39
N GLN A 161 47.82 33.59 24.19
CA GLN A 161 48.14 34.92 24.73
C GLN A 161 48.10 34.96 26.26
N ALA A 162 47.23 34.18 26.91
CA ALA A 162 47.23 34.04 28.36
C ALA A 162 48.48 33.31 28.89
N GLY A 163 49.20 32.54 28.07
CA GLY A 163 50.41 31.80 28.44
C GLY A 163 51.54 32.68 28.98
N PRO A 164 52.03 33.69 28.22
CA PRO A 164 53.01 34.67 28.67
C PRO A 164 52.57 35.44 29.93
N ILE A 165 51.34 35.97 29.96
CA ILE A 165 50.80 36.73 31.10
C ILE A 165 50.84 35.89 32.38
N ASN A 166 50.44 34.61 32.31
CA ASN A 166 50.52 33.70 33.44
C ASN A 166 51.97 33.34 33.85
N ARG A 167 52.95 33.39 32.94
CA ARG A 167 54.38 33.24 33.29
C ARG A 167 54.90 34.50 33.99
N GLU A 168 54.63 35.68 33.45
CA GLU A 168 55.00 36.96 34.07
C GLU A 168 54.39 37.12 35.46
N MET A 169 53.12 36.80 35.63
CA MET A 169 52.45 36.79 36.95
C MET A 169 53.15 35.84 37.94
N ARG A 170 53.56 34.64 37.52
CA ARG A 170 54.34 33.71 38.36
C ARG A 170 55.74 34.24 38.70
N HIS A 171 56.41 34.90 37.76
CA HIS A 171 57.71 35.54 38.03
C HIS A 171 57.56 36.73 39.00
N LEU A 172 56.51 37.54 38.87
CA LEU A 172 56.20 38.62 39.79
C LEU A 172 55.88 38.09 41.20
N ILE A 173 55.04 37.06 41.32
CA ILE A 173 54.73 36.39 42.60
C ILE A 173 56.01 35.85 43.25
N SER A 174 56.87 35.15 42.49
CA SER A 174 58.14 34.61 42.99
C SER A 174 59.12 35.72 43.43
N THR A 175 59.16 36.84 42.71
CA THR A 175 59.98 38.01 43.06
C THR A 175 59.46 38.66 44.35
N LEU A 176 58.14 38.85 44.48
CA LEU A 176 57.51 39.40 45.68
C LEU A 176 57.68 38.47 46.89
N GLN A 177 57.56 37.15 46.72
CA GLN A 177 57.82 36.15 47.76
C GLN A 177 59.29 36.21 48.21
N THR A 178 60.23 36.25 47.27
CA THR A 178 61.68 36.36 47.54
C THR A 178 61.99 37.65 48.30
N HIS A 179 61.44 38.79 47.86
CA HIS A 179 61.63 40.08 48.54
C HIS A 179 60.99 40.07 49.94
N ASN A 180 59.79 39.51 50.10
CA ASN A 180 59.14 39.37 51.42
C ASN A 180 59.98 38.50 52.37
N GLN A 181 60.63 37.45 51.85
CA GLN A 181 61.53 36.58 52.62
C GLN A 181 62.87 37.27 52.95
N GLN A 182 63.41 38.10 52.04
CA GLN A 182 64.55 38.99 52.34
C GLN A 182 64.21 39.99 53.45
N MET A 183 63.07 40.70 53.35
CA MET A 183 62.61 41.64 54.36
C MET A 183 62.38 40.96 55.72
N LYS A 184 61.84 39.74 55.75
CA LYS A 184 61.76 38.91 56.97
C LYS A 184 63.16 38.63 57.55
N GLY A 185 64.13 38.28 56.71
CA GLY A 185 65.53 38.09 57.09
C GLY A 185 66.20 39.36 57.62
N GLU A 186 65.89 40.53 57.06
CA GLU A 186 66.37 41.82 57.57
C GLU A 186 65.71 42.19 58.90
N VAL A 187 64.40 41.99 59.05
CA VAL A 187 63.70 42.15 60.34
C VAL A 187 64.32 41.24 61.42
N VAL A 188 64.75 40.02 61.09
CA VAL A 188 65.49 39.15 62.02
C VAL A 188 66.87 39.74 62.36
N LYS A 189 67.63 40.26 61.38
CA LYS A 189 68.92 40.94 61.63
C LYS A 189 68.76 42.21 62.48
N PHE A 190 67.72 43.01 62.27
CA PHE A 190 67.41 44.18 63.08
C PHE A 190 66.96 43.79 64.50
N LYS A 191 66.16 42.72 64.66
CA LYS A 191 65.82 42.15 65.98
C LYS A 191 67.05 41.61 66.71
N LEU A 192 68.03 41.04 66.01
CA LEU A 192 69.30 40.60 66.61
C LEU A 192 70.14 41.80 67.07
N ARG A 193 70.37 42.79 66.20
CA ARG A 193 71.07 44.04 66.54
C ARG A 193 70.40 44.82 67.68
N LEU A 194 69.07 44.79 67.76
CA LEU A 194 68.32 45.39 68.86
C LEU A 194 68.60 44.67 70.18
N ARG A 195 68.68 43.33 70.18
CA ARG A 195 69.07 42.53 71.37
C ARG A 195 70.53 42.77 71.76
N GLU A 196 71.44 42.86 70.79
CA GLU A 196 72.86 43.18 71.01
C GLU A 196 73.00 44.57 71.66
N ALA A 197 72.38 45.60 71.08
CA ALA A 197 72.38 46.96 71.64
C ALA A 197 71.67 47.05 73.01
N GLN A 198 70.62 46.24 73.25
CA GLN A 198 69.98 46.12 74.57
C GLN A 198 70.89 45.45 75.60
N GLN A 199 71.68 44.45 75.20
CA GLN A 199 72.70 43.82 76.06
C GLN A 199 73.84 44.79 76.36
N GLU A 200 74.33 45.55 75.39
CA GLU A 200 75.32 46.63 75.61
C GLU A 200 74.77 47.72 76.55
N LEU A 201 73.53 48.16 76.37
CA LEU A 201 72.86 49.10 77.29
C LEU A 201 72.74 48.55 78.71
N ASN A 202 72.43 47.27 78.87
CA ASN A 202 72.34 46.63 80.18
C ASN A 202 73.73 46.43 80.81
N GLN A 203 74.77 46.14 80.02
CA GLN A 203 76.16 46.12 80.49
C GLN A 203 76.63 47.51 80.93
N LEU A 204 76.32 48.57 80.17
CA LEU A 204 76.61 49.95 80.54
C LEU A 204 75.85 50.41 81.79
N ARG A 205 74.59 49.98 81.97
CA ARG A 205 73.83 50.15 83.23
C ARG A 205 74.47 49.40 84.40
N SER A 206 75.02 48.22 84.16
CA SER A 206 75.70 47.41 85.18
C SER A 206 77.08 47.98 85.56
N ALA A 207 77.77 48.62 84.61
CA ALA A 207 79.08 49.24 84.81
C ALA A 207 79.02 50.59 85.54
N LYS A 208 77.86 51.27 85.58
CA LYS A 208 77.62 52.49 86.36
C LYS A 208 76.74 52.19 87.58
N GLY A 209 77.35 51.67 88.63
CA GLY A 209 76.64 51.33 89.86
C GLY A 209 76.08 52.54 90.63
N ASN A 210 74.77 52.78 90.52
CA ASN A 210 73.92 53.13 91.67
C ASN A 210 72.43 52.82 91.35
N PRO A 211 71.58 52.51 92.36
CA PRO A 211 70.20 52.06 92.14
C PRO A 211 69.14 53.19 92.20
N ALA A 212 67.91 52.85 91.78
CA ALA A 212 66.70 53.69 91.74
C ALA A 212 66.75 54.84 90.70
N VAL A 213 65.64 55.36 90.16
CA VAL A 213 64.21 55.29 90.56
C VAL A 213 63.33 54.83 89.37
N GLN A 214 62.06 54.51 89.65
CA GLN A 214 60.96 54.23 88.73
C GLN A 214 60.86 55.21 87.54
N SER A 215 60.33 54.75 86.39
CA SER A 215 58.98 55.19 85.92
C SER A 215 58.51 54.52 84.61
N GLN A 216 57.23 54.13 84.62
CA GLN A 216 56.19 54.31 83.58
C GLN A 216 56.58 54.23 82.08
N SER A 217 56.17 53.11 81.45
CA SER A 217 55.32 53.08 80.24
C SER A 217 54.74 51.66 80.17
N SER A 218 53.44 51.41 80.39
CA SER A 218 52.27 51.84 79.61
C SER A 218 52.21 51.20 78.23
N THR A 219 51.09 50.50 77.96
CA THR A 219 50.35 50.39 76.68
C THR A 219 51.07 49.70 75.48
N GLU A 220 50.51 48.73 74.75
CA GLU A 220 49.12 48.22 74.64
C GLU A 220 49.04 46.69 74.41
N MET A 221 47.93 46.12 74.90
CA MET A 221 46.99 45.19 74.23
C MET A 221 47.52 44.23 73.14
N ASP A 222 47.43 42.92 73.43
CA ASP A 222 47.31 41.88 72.41
C ASP A 222 45.81 41.54 72.25
N VAL A 223 45.18 42.10 71.20
CA VAL A 223 43.75 41.89 70.90
C VAL A 223 43.60 41.08 69.63
N LYS A 224 42.96 39.93 69.83
CA LYS A 224 42.43 38.99 68.84
C LYS A 224 41.46 39.65 67.86
N GLU A 225 41.87 39.85 66.60
CA GLU A 225 40.99 40.19 65.48
C GLU A 225 41.21 39.28 64.24
N GLU A 226 40.19 38.45 63.96
CA GLU A 226 39.46 38.57 62.69
C GLU A 226 38.41 39.71 62.88
N PRO A 227 37.92 40.43 61.84
CA PRO A 227 37.48 39.80 60.58
C PRO A 227 37.61 40.65 59.28
N ALA A 228 36.92 40.16 58.24
CA ALA A 228 36.59 40.76 56.95
C ALA A 228 36.17 42.26 57.01
N SER A 229 36.25 43.07 55.94
CA SER A 229 35.48 42.81 54.70
C SER A 229 35.83 43.74 53.52
N ILE A 230 35.62 43.25 52.29
CA ILE A 230 34.91 44.01 51.25
C ILE A 230 33.79 43.10 50.72
N LEU A 231 32.54 43.53 50.87
CA LEU A 231 31.33 42.84 50.37
C LEU A 231 30.34 43.85 49.79
N THR A 232 30.08 43.74 48.49
CA THR A 232 28.86 44.21 47.79
C THR A 232 28.73 43.35 46.51
N SER A 233 27.77 42.43 46.38
CA SER A 233 26.35 42.67 46.06
C SER A 233 26.17 43.42 44.73
N ALA A 234 25.79 42.80 43.61
CA ALA A 234 24.52 42.12 43.29
C ALA A 234 23.42 43.08 42.78
N ALA A 235 22.48 42.54 41.98
CA ALA A 235 21.60 43.25 41.03
C ALA A 235 22.35 43.91 39.84
N SER A 236 21.96 43.88 38.57
CA SER A 236 20.72 43.59 37.81
C SER A 236 19.83 44.80 37.43
N ASP A 237 19.78 45.04 36.11
CA ASP A 237 18.62 45.47 35.30
C ASP A 237 18.42 46.98 34.95
N VAL A 238 17.60 47.19 33.89
CA VAL A 238 16.90 48.41 33.41
C VAL A 238 17.63 49.43 32.50
N THR A 239 17.62 49.14 31.18
CA THR A 239 16.98 49.91 30.06
C THR A 239 17.11 51.45 29.93
N VAL A 240 17.36 51.96 28.68
CA VAL A 240 16.52 52.95 27.91
C VAL A 240 17.27 53.66 26.72
N LYS A 241 16.74 53.51 25.48
CA LYS A 241 16.72 54.40 24.25
C LYS A 241 17.98 55.18 23.78
N ALA A 242 18.17 55.53 22.49
CA ALA A 242 17.47 55.31 21.19
C ALA A 242 18.45 55.64 20.01
N GLY A 243 18.20 55.33 18.72
CA GLY A 243 17.10 54.59 18.07
C GLY A 243 16.98 54.85 16.55
N SER A 244 16.13 54.08 15.85
CA SER A 244 15.67 54.22 14.43
C SER A 244 16.73 54.08 13.30
N ILE A 245 16.40 53.73 12.04
CA ILE A 245 15.12 53.71 11.29
C ILE A 245 15.10 52.58 10.20
N ASN A 246 13.91 52.02 9.89
CA ASN A 246 13.46 51.34 8.63
C ASN A 246 14.30 50.18 8.01
N ASP A 247 13.83 49.24 7.19
CA ASP A 247 12.51 48.69 6.74
C ASP A 247 12.77 47.16 6.50
N SER A 248 11.86 46.20 6.35
CA SER A 248 10.58 46.13 5.61
C SER A 248 9.76 44.88 6.07
N SER A 249 8.58 44.64 5.49
CA SER A 249 7.57 43.68 5.96
C SER A 249 7.23 42.52 5.01
N THR A 250 6.70 41.42 5.57
CA THR A 250 5.70 40.53 4.91
C THR A 250 4.94 39.71 5.97
N PRO A 251 3.68 39.25 5.72
CA PRO A 251 2.71 38.99 6.79
C PRO A 251 2.38 37.51 7.09
N THR A 252 1.75 37.30 8.25
CA THR A 252 1.10 36.05 8.72
C THR A 252 -0.24 35.79 8.04
N THR A 253 -0.67 34.53 7.99
CA THR A 253 -2.04 34.11 7.61
C THR A 253 -2.93 33.87 8.83
N THR A 254 -4.21 34.25 8.74
CA THR A 254 -5.25 33.99 9.74
C THR A 254 -6.18 32.84 9.30
N GLY A 255 -6.72 32.10 10.27
CA GLY A 255 -7.45 30.85 10.03
C GLY A 255 -8.93 30.99 9.66
N GLY A 256 -9.57 29.83 9.44
CA GLY A 256 -11.02 29.69 9.25
C GLY A 256 -11.43 28.22 9.41
N SER A 257 -12.53 27.97 10.13
CA SER A 257 -13.04 26.62 10.42
C SER A 257 -14.56 26.57 10.30
N VAL A 258 -15.09 25.56 9.60
CA VAL A 258 -16.54 25.27 9.48
C VAL A 258 -16.73 23.74 9.41
N LYS A 259 -17.80 23.24 10.05
CA LYS A 259 -18.21 21.82 10.09
C LYS A 259 -18.93 21.34 8.82
N THR A 260 -18.92 20.01 8.62
CA THR A 260 -20.14 19.21 8.39
C THR A 260 -19.98 17.78 8.95
N GLU A 261 -21.09 17.02 9.06
CA GLU A 261 -21.23 15.82 9.94
C GLU A 261 -21.65 14.52 9.18
N PRO A 262 -21.78 13.33 9.83
CA PRO A 262 -21.30 12.06 9.24
C PRO A 262 -22.34 10.95 8.93
N GLY A 263 -21.82 9.82 8.42
CA GLY A 263 -22.41 8.47 8.33
C GLY A 263 -21.37 7.51 7.70
N THR A 264 -21.33 6.19 7.95
CA THR A 264 -22.24 5.29 8.69
C THR A 264 -21.45 4.11 9.29
N GLU A 265 -21.99 3.49 10.35
CA GLU A 265 -21.49 2.27 11.02
C GLU A 265 -21.74 0.97 10.20
N PRO A 266 -21.20 -0.22 10.56
CA PRO A 266 -21.71 -0.98 11.72
C PRO A 266 -20.67 -1.78 12.55
N GLU A 267 -21.20 -2.38 13.62
CA GLU A 267 -20.56 -3.07 14.75
C GLU A 267 -19.77 -4.37 14.44
N GLY A 268 -18.97 -4.80 15.43
CA GLY A 268 -18.39 -6.14 15.52
C GLY A 268 -17.77 -6.41 16.90
N ALA A 269 -18.58 -6.81 17.89
CA ALA A 269 -18.11 -7.05 19.26
C ALA A 269 -17.77 -8.53 19.54
N ILE A 270 -16.80 -8.79 20.43
CA ILE A 270 -16.91 -9.78 21.53
C ILE A 270 -15.74 -9.68 22.53
N LYS A 271 -16.10 -9.97 23.78
CA LYS A 271 -15.35 -10.15 25.04
C LYS A 271 -13.96 -10.82 24.94
N GLU A 272 -12.95 -10.25 25.63
CA GLU A 272 -12.37 -10.72 26.93
C GLU A 272 -11.32 -11.84 26.81
N GLU A 273 -10.06 -11.55 27.18
CA GLU A 273 -9.33 -12.38 28.16
C GLU A 273 -8.12 -11.64 28.79
N GLU A 274 -8.00 -11.82 30.11
CA GLU A 274 -6.83 -11.69 31.00
C GLU A 274 -5.99 -10.39 31.10
N LYS A 275 -5.29 -10.26 32.24
CA LYS A 275 -4.82 -8.98 32.81
C LYS A 275 -3.79 -9.17 33.94
N GLU A 276 -2.51 -9.21 33.61
CA GLU A 276 -1.38 -9.20 34.55
C GLU A 276 -0.17 -8.55 33.85
N LYS A 277 0.61 -7.62 34.42
CA LYS A 277 0.70 -7.04 35.79
C LYS A 277 0.88 -5.52 35.70
N ASP A 278 0.41 -4.79 36.72
CA ASP A 278 1.11 -3.63 37.32
C ASP A 278 0.27 -3.02 38.44
N LYS A 279 0.67 -3.22 39.71
CA LYS A 279 0.08 -2.51 40.86
C LYS A 279 0.83 -2.72 42.20
N GLU A 280 1.99 -2.08 42.39
CA GLU A 280 2.46 -1.82 43.75
C GLU A 280 3.44 -0.63 43.84
N GLU A 281 2.91 0.57 44.09
CA GLU A 281 3.67 1.66 44.71
C GLU A 281 2.75 2.71 45.36
N LYS A 282 3.29 3.43 46.37
CA LYS A 282 2.67 4.53 47.14
C LYS A 282 1.39 4.21 47.94
N LYS A 283 1.58 3.86 49.22
CA LYS A 283 1.34 4.80 50.35
C LYS A 283 1.77 4.25 51.71
N GLU A 284 2.70 4.94 52.37
CA GLU A 284 2.65 5.50 53.75
C GLU A 284 4.09 5.97 54.07
N LYS A 285 4.35 7.26 54.31
CA LYS A 285 3.98 8.18 55.41
C LYS A 285 4.85 8.02 56.67
N ASP A 286 5.38 9.16 57.10
CA ASP A 286 6.32 9.33 58.19
C ASP A 286 5.75 8.92 59.56
N LYS A 287 6.63 8.39 60.43
CA LYS A 287 6.98 9.09 61.67
C LYS A 287 8.23 8.56 62.40
N ASP A 288 9.11 9.49 62.74
CA ASP A 288 9.97 9.54 63.94
C ASP A 288 10.47 8.21 64.54
N GLN A 289 11.59 7.69 64.02
CA GLN A 289 12.40 6.70 64.73
C GLN A 289 13.60 7.37 65.42
N LYS A 290 13.46 7.73 66.70
CA LYS A 290 14.57 8.24 67.53
C LYS A 290 14.66 7.55 68.89
N GLU A 291 15.07 6.28 68.90
CA GLU A 291 15.76 5.71 70.07
C GLU A 291 16.58 4.45 69.72
N ARG A 292 17.92 4.56 69.81
CA ARG A 292 18.74 3.76 70.74
C ARG A 292 20.24 4.02 70.58
N GLU A 293 20.80 4.70 71.57
CA GLU A 293 22.11 4.31 72.11
C GLU A 293 21.93 3.73 73.52
N ARG A 294 22.75 2.72 73.84
CA ARG A 294 22.79 1.93 75.09
C ARG A 294 24.02 1.01 74.96
N LEU A 295 24.93 0.76 75.90
CA LEU A 295 25.19 1.09 77.32
C LEU A 295 26.74 1.01 77.50
N SER A 296 27.44 1.59 78.48
CA SER A 296 27.23 2.57 79.58
C SER A 296 28.65 3.02 80.04
N ARG A 297 29.01 3.62 81.18
CA ARG A 297 28.47 3.91 82.55
C ARG A 297 29.27 5.15 83.06
N VAL A 298 29.42 5.59 84.32
CA VAL A 298 29.10 5.15 85.71
C VAL A 298 28.37 6.31 86.41
N ALA A 299 27.46 6.01 87.34
CA ALA A 299 26.85 7.00 88.23
C ALA A 299 27.28 6.76 89.69
N VAL A 300 27.47 7.84 90.45
CA VAL A 300 27.72 7.82 91.91
C VAL A 300 26.42 7.51 92.66
N LYS A 301 26.53 6.98 93.89
CA LYS A 301 25.39 6.56 94.73
C LYS A 301 24.77 7.71 95.53
N GLU A 302 23.48 7.59 95.84
CA GLU A 302 22.71 8.45 96.77
C GLU A 302 23.10 8.24 98.25
N GLU A 303 22.87 9.26 99.09
CA GLU A 303 21.93 9.30 100.24
C GLU A 303 21.91 10.77 100.76
N LYS A 304 20.80 11.54 100.98
CA LYS A 304 19.41 11.29 101.44
C LYS A 304 19.37 11.11 102.98
N GLU A 305 18.86 12.07 103.76
CA GLU A 305 17.42 12.30 104.07
C GLU A 305 17.19 13.77 104.56
N LYS A 306 16.17 14.54 104.09
CA LYS A 306 14.71 14.63 104.45
C LYS A 306 14.40 15.78 105.48
N PRO A 307 13.14 16.19 105.78
CA PRO A 307 12.76 17.60 105.61
C PRO A 307 11.98 18.30 106.76
N GLY A 308 11.82 19.63 106.67
CA GLY A 308 10.89 20.42 107.50
C GLY A 308 10.95 21.94 107.18
N PRO A 309 9.80 22.67 107.03
CA PRO A 309 9.80 24.07 106.57
C PRO A 309 9.33 25.12 107.61
N SER A 310 9.31 26.39 107.20
CA SER A 310 8.69 27.59 107.83
C SER A 310 9.38 28.20 109.07
N SER A 311 9.42 29.54 109.26
CA SER A 311 9.23 30.68 108.32
C SER A 311 9.76 32.01 108.90
N SER A 312 9.90 33.01 108.00
CA SER A 312 9.63 34.46 108.20
C SER A 312 10.39 35.29 109.26
N GLN A 313 11.19 36.26 108.77
CA GLN A 313 11.18 37.72 109.10
C GLN A 313 11.55 38.18 110.54
N SER A 314 12.17 39.35 110.76
CA SER A 314 12.91 40.29 109.88
C SER A 314 13.61 41.39 110.72
N ASP A 315 14.87 41.66 110.38
CA ASP A 315 15.57 42.96 110.34
C ASP A 315 15.73 43.91 111.57
N ASP A 316 16.86 44.63 111.52
CA ASP A 316 17.20 45.95 112.08
C ASP A 316 17.28 46.26 113.60
N THR A 317 18.53 46.15 114.10
CA THR A 317 19.23 47.13 114.96
C THR A 317 19.10 48.59 114.46
N PRO A 318 19.24 49.68 115.28
CA PRO A 318 20.41 49.87 116.17
C PRO A 318 20.33 50.82 117.41
N ALA A 319 21.46 50.89 118.12
CA ALA A 319 22.08 52.07 118.77
C ALA A 319 21.48 52.81 120.01
N GLU A 320 22.20 52.63 121.13
CA GLU A 320 22.80 53.70 121.99
C GLU A 320 22.01 54.52 123.06
N ARG A 321 22.55 54.43 124.30
CA ARG A 321 22.81 55.47 125.34
C ARG A 321 21.67 56.14 126.15
N CYS A 322 21.60 55.69 127.41
CA CYS A 322 21.88 56.48 128.64
C CYS A 322 21.24 57.88 128.91
N ALA A 323 20.42 57.91 129.97
CA ALA A 323 20.69 58.57 131.27
C ALA A 323 19.89 59.83 131.75
N VAL A 324 19.05 59.58 132.79
CA VAL A 324 18.92 60.35 134.06
C VAL A 324 18.22 61.74 134.03
N ILE A 325 17.79 62.19 135.24
CA ILE A 325 17.10 63.46 135.59
C ILE A 325 15.58 63.44 135.33
N GLY A 326 14.69 63.85 136.26
CA GLY A 326 14.89 64.29 137.65
C GLY A 326 13.58 64.62 138.40
N GLY A 327 13.65 64.83 139.72
CA GLY A 327 12.54 65.34 140.56
C GLY A 327 12.42 66.87 140.51
N PRO A 328 12.13 67.62 141.62
CA PRO A 328 11.79 67.22 143.00
C PRO A 328 10.25 67.29 143.21
N LYS A 329 9.56 67.64 144.32
CA LYS A 329 9.78 68.30 145.64
C LYS A 329 8.79 67.71 146.68
N ARG A 330 8.93 68.05 147.97
CA ARG A 330 8.03 67.63 149.07
C ARG A 330 8.03 66.12 149.32
N LYS A 331 9.27 65.62 149.50
CA LYS A 331 9.58 64.34 150.16
C LYS A 331 8.65 64.22 151.38
N GLU A 332 8.20 63.04 151.77
CA GLU A 332 7.76 62.84 153.16
C GLU A 332 6.73 63.85 153.80
N VAL A 333 5.94 64.69 153.11
CA VAL A 333 5.36 65.96 153.67
C VAL A 333 6.45 67.02 153.87
N GLU A 334 7.53 66.59 154.55
CA GLU A 334 8.88 67.16 154.69
C GLU A 334 9.72 65.95 155.23
N GLN A 335 9.32 65.36 156.40
CA GLN A 335 9.90 64.10 157.00
C GLN A 335 8.95 63.01 157.63
N LEU A 336 7.67 62.89 157.21
CA LEU A 336 6.66 61.91 157.69
C LEU A 336 6.06 60.91 156.65
N LYS A 337 5.96 61.21 155.34
CA LYS A 337 5.48 60.23 154.33
C LYS A 337 6.55 59.18 153.98
N ILE A 338 7.86 59.38 154.19
CA ILE A 338 8.82 58.31 153.85
C ILE A 338 8.68 57.16 154.83
N VAL A 339 8.43 57.38 156.12
CA VAL A 339 8.04 56.29 157.04
C VAL A 339 6.77 55.56 156.56
N ARG A 340 5.84 56.23 155.85
CA ARG A 340 4.69 55.57 155.18
C ARG A 340 5.03 54.89 153.85
N VAL A 341 6.02 55.39 153.10
CA VAL A 341 6.54 54.75 151.85
C VAL A 341 7.43 53.56 152.18
N GLU A 342 8.18 53.61 153.28
CA GLU A 342 8.94 52.50 153.86
C GLU A 342 8.00 51.44 154.39
N LEU A 343 6.91 51.81 155.07
CA LEU A 343 5.87 50.85 155.44
C LEU A 343 5.20 50.20 154.21
N LYS A 344 4.97 50.95 153.12
CA LYS A 344 4.46 50.38 151.86
C LYS A 344 5.48 49.50 151.14
N LYS A 345 6.74 49.93 151.03
CA LYS A 345 7.84 49.14 150.46
C LYS A 345 8.14 47.89 151.29
N ALA A 346 7.97 47.94 152.62
CA ALA A 346 8.02 46.77 153.49
C ALA A 346 6.83 45.83 153.25
N GLN A 347 5.64 46.35 152.92
CA GLN A 347 4.48 45.52 152.52
C GLN A 347 4.57 44.99 151.09
N GLU A 348 5.37 45.60 150.20
CA GLU A 348 5.68 45.09 148.87
C GLU A 348 6.81 44.06 148.94
N SER A 349 7.91 44.33 149.65
CA SER A 349 8.97 43.35 149.89
C SER A 349 8.51 42.18 150.75
N GLN A 350 7.53 42.34 151.65
CA GLN A 350 6.88 41.22 152.33
C GLN A 350 6.02 40.35 151.39
N ARG A 351 5.49 40.91 150.28
CA ARG A 351 4.82 40.12 149.23
C ARG A 351 5.82 39.42 148.33
N GLU A 352 6.89 40.09 147.90
CA GLU A 352 7.96 39.49 147.10
C GLU A 352 8.72 38.40 147.87
N MET A 353 9.03 38.64 149.15
CA MET A 353 9.70 37.65 150.00
C MET A 353 8.79 36.48 150.39
N LYS A 354 7.46 36.68 150.40
CA LYS A 354 6.51 35.56 150.44
C LYS A 354 6.54 34.75 149.14
N LEU A 355 6.55 35.42 147.98
CA LEU A 355 6.66 34.76 146.67
C LEU A 355 7.96 33.93 146.56
N LEU A 356 9.09 34.48 147.04
CA LEU A 356 10.38 33.77 147.07
C LEU A 356 10.35 32.55 148.00
N LEU A 357 9.66 32.63 149.15
CA LEU A 357 9.52 31.51 150.09
C LEU A 357 8.62 30.39 149.56
N ASP A 358 7.52 30.73 148.88
CA ASP A 358 6.67 29.75 148.19
C ASP A 358 7.43 29.08 147.02
N MET A 359 8.30 29.83 146.31
CA MET A 359 9.19 29.28 145.28
C MET A 359 10.28 28.36 145.86
N TYR A 360 10.85 28.67 147.04
CA TYR A 360 11.85 27.81 147.70
C TYR A 360 11.28 26.55 148.37
N ARG A 361 9.94 26.49 148.53
CA ARG A 361 9.25 25.36 149.19
C ARG A 361 8.46 24.47 148.23
N SER A 362 8.16 24.95 147.02
CA SER A 362 7.69 24.10 145.91
C SER A 362 8.83 23.39 145.17
N ALA A 363 10.09 23.82 145.34
CA ALA A 363 11.26 23.18 144.74
C ALA A 363 11.72 21.91 145.50
N PRO A 364 11.98 20.77 144.81
CA PRO A 364 12.39 19.51 145.43
C PRO A 364 13.81 19.55 146.03
N LYS A 365 14.14 18.53 146.83
CA LYS A 365 15.36 18.51 147.65
C LYS A 365 16.66 18.50 146.82
N GLU A 366 16.69 17.71 145.73
CA GLU A 366 17.83 17.59 144.80
C GLU A 366 18.29 18.96 144.24
N GLN A 367 17.36 19.90 144.05
CA GLN A 367 17.67 21.21 143.49
C GLN A 367 18.44 22.11 144.46
N ARG A 368 18.44 21.80 145.77
CA ARG A 368 19.24 22.49 146.79
C ARG A 368 20.63 21.87 146.91
N ASP A 369 20.69 20.54 146.92
CA ASP A 369 21.95 19.79 147.01
C ASP A 369 22.84 20.07 145.77
N LYS A 370 22.22 20.21 144.58
CA LYS A 370 22.91 20.64 143.35
C LYS A 370 23.59 22.02 143.46
N VAL A 371 23.01 22.98 144.19
CA VAL A 371 23.60 24.32 144.35
C VAL A 371 24.80 24.28 145.29
N GLN A 372 24.77 23.46 146.34
CA GLN A 372 25.93 23.26 147.22
C GLN A 372 27.07 22.52 146.50
N LEU A 373 26.76 21.53 145.66
CA LEU A 373 27.75 20.87 144.80
C LEU A 373 28.40 21.85 143.81
N MET A 374 27.63 22.70 143.13
CA MET A 374 28.17 23.73 142.22
C MET A 374 29.07 24.75 142.95
N ALA A 375 28.78 25.07 144.22
CA ALA A 375 29.63 25.93 145.03
C ALA A 375 30.96 25.25 145.42
N ALA A 376 30.92 23.95 145.76
CA ALA A 376 32.11 23.16 146.05
C ALA A 376 33.00 22.98 144.79
N GLU A 377 32.40 22.65 143.65
CA GLU A 377 33.11 22.48 142.37
C GLU A 377 33.80 23.77 141.91
N LYS A 378 33.16 24.93 142.13
CA LYS A 378 33.77 26.23 141.80
C LYS A 378 34.98 26.55 142.68
N LYS A 379 35.01 26.07 143.94
CA LYS A 379 36.16 26.23 144.84
C LYS A 379 37.33 25.33 144.43
N THR A 380 37.08 24.05 144.16
CA THR A 380 38.14 23.11 143.75
C THR A 380 38.72 23.45 142.37
N LYS A 381 37.94 24.03 141.45
CA LYS A 381 38.46 24.57 140.18
C LYS A 381 39.44 25.73 140.39
N ALA A 382 39.15 26.68 141.29
CA ALA A 382 40.07 27.78 141.59
C ALA A 382 41.38 27.28 142.22
N GLU A 383 41.31 26.34 143.16
CA GLU A 383 42.48 25.72 143.79
C GLU A 383 43.34 24.93 142.76
N ALA A 384 42.71 24.28 141.77
CA ALA A 384 43.40 23.61 140.67
C ALA A 384 44.04 24.58 139.65
N GLU A 385 43.46 25.77 139.46
CA GLU A 385 44.05 26.81 138.61
C GLU A 385 45.26 27.49 139.27
N GLU A 386 45.22 27.69 140.59
CA GLU A 386 46.38 28.20 141.35
C GLU A 386 47.56 27.21 141.32
N LEU A 387 47.30 25.91 141.47
CA LEU A 387 48.33 24.86 141.34
C LEU A 387 48.92 24.79 139.93
N ARG A 388 48.10 24.99 138.88
CA ARG A 388 48.58 25.10 137.49
C ARG A 388 49.44 26.35 137.26
N GLN A 389 49.15 27.45 137.95
CA GLN A 389 50.00 28.64 137.92
C GLN A 389 51.37 28.36 138.55
N ARG A 390 51.38 27.77 139.76
CA ARG A 390 52.61 27.41 140.48
C ARG A 390 53.49 26.40 139.74
N LEU A 391 52.91 25.49 138.94
CA LEU A 391 53.65 24.59 138.05
C LEU A 391 54.33 25.32 136.90
N ARG A 392 53.61 26.22 136.20
CA ARG A 392 54.21 27.09 135.17
C ARG A 392 55.36 27.91 135.74
N ASP A 393 55.22 28.45 136.94
CA ASP A 393 56.26 29.20 137.64
C ASP A 393 57.47 28.34 138.07
N LEU A 394 57.37 27.01 138.10
CA LEU A 394 58.48 26.08 138.36
C LEU A 394 59.19 25.68 137.07
N GLU A 395 58.44 25.32 136.03
CA GLU A 395 58.95 25.07 134.67
C GLU A 395 59.73 26.30 134.13
N GLU A 396 59.22 27.50 134.38
CA GLU A 396 59.88 28.79 134.07
C GLU A 396 61.18 29.04 134.85
N ARG A 397 61.41 28.37 136.01
CA ARG A 397 62.67 28.47 136.77
C ARG A 397 63.69 27.46 136.27
N GLU A 398 63.31 26.20 136.10
CA GLU A 398 64.18 25.15 135.54
C GLU A 398 64.70 25.55 134.14
N ARG A 399 63.83 26.12 133.30
CA ARG A 399 64.17 26.69 131.98
C ARG A 399 65.09 27.93 132.01
N ARG A 400 65.37 28.50 133.19
CA ARG A 400 66.30 29.64 133.36
C ARG A 400 67.67 29.23 133.93
N GLU A 401 67.75 28.12 134.65
CA GLU A 401 68.99 27.68 135.31
C GLU A 401 69.81 26.70 134.46
N GLY A 402 69.17 25.81 133.69
CA GLY A 402 69.84 24.86 132.79
C GLY A 402 70.49 25.46 131.53
N LYS A 403 70.82 26.76 131.51
CA LYS A 403 71.26 27.48 130.28
C LYS A 403 72.56 28.27 130.43
N LYS A 404 73.50 27.79 131.24
CA LYS A 404 74.87 28.35 131.35
C LYS A 404 75.93 27.24 131.40
N MET A 405 77.05 27.52 130.73
CA MET A 405 78.27 26.71 130.55
C MET A 405 78.21 25.63 129.47
N ALA A 406 79.10 25.78 128.47
CA ALA A 406 79.48 24.86 127.39
C ALA A 406 78.47 24.52 126.25
N ASP A 407 78.34 25.39 125.23
CA ASP A 407 77.69 25.00 123.94
C ASP A 407 78.07 25.82 122.65
N GLU A 408 79.13 26.65 122.65
CA GLU A 408 79.41 27.58 121.53
C GLU A 408 80.11 26.98 120.29
N GLU A 409 80.55 25.71 120.35
CA GLU A 409 81.14 25.02 119.18
C GLU A 409 80.10 24.22 118.38
N ALA A 410 79.16 23.55 119.07
CA ALA A 410 78.07 22.81 118.42
C ALA A 410 77.23 23.74 117.52
N LEU A 411 76.88 24.93 118.04
CA LEU A 411 76.12 25.97 117.34
C LEU A 411 76.83 26.59 116.12
N ARG A 412 78.08 26.22 115.79
CA ARG A 412 78.73 26.59 114.51
C ARG A 412 78.73 25.45 113.50
N LYS A 413 78.89 24.20 113.94
CA LYS A 413 78.75 23.01 113.08
C LYS A 413 77.30 22.82 112.63
N ILE A 414 76.34 23.06 113.53
CA ILE A 414 74.90 23.03 113.22
C ILE A 414 74.58 24.05 112.11
N ARG A 415 74.94 25.33 112.26
CA ARG A 415 74.66 26.36 111.24
C ARG A 415 75.28 26.09 109.86
N LEU A 416 76.50 25.56 109.80
CA LEU A 416 77.11 25.16 108.51
C LEU A 416 76.37 23.99 107.83
N VAL A 417 75.75 23.11 108.61
CA VAL A 417 74.89 22.03 108.09
C VAL A 417 73.50 22.55 107.73
N GLU A 418 72.94 23.48 108.49
CA GLU A 418 71.68 24.18 108.19
C GLU A 418 71.80 24.97 106.87
N ASP A 419 72.85 25.78 106.69
CA ASP A 419 73.11 26.50 105.43
C ASP A 419 73.28 25.55 104.24
N GLN A 420 73.93 24.39 104.44
CA GLN A 420 74.03 23.36 103.39
C GLN A 420 72.68 22.71 103.08
N ILE A 421 71.87 22.40 104.10
CA ILE A 421 70.50 21.89 103.94
C ILE A 421 69.64 22.91 103.19
N ASP A 422 69.76 24.20 103.48
CA ASP A 422 68.96 25.25 102.85
C ASP A 422 69.36 25.49 101.38
N ILE A 423 70.66 25.40 101.06
CA ILE A 423 71.17 25.40 99.68
C ILE A 423 70.71 24.14 98.93
N LEU A 424 70.71 22.98 99.56
CA LEU A 424 70.22 21.73 98.96
C LEU A 424 68.70 21.74 98.76
N ASN A 425 67.93 22.29 99.71
CA ASN A 425 66.49 22.48 99.59
C ASN A 425 66.13 23.44 98.45
N LYS A 426 66.84 24.56 98.32
CA LYS A 426 66.65 25.49 97.18
C LYS A 426 67.00 24.84 95.84
N LYS A 427 68.09 24.06 95.77
CA LYS A 427 68.45 23.27 94.57
C LYS A 427 67.40 22.20 94.26
N LEU A 428 66.87 21.51 95.28
CA LEU A 428 65.81 20.50 95.13
C LEU A 428 64.50 21.15 94.66
N SER A 429 64.15 22.32 95.17
CA SER A 429 62.96 23.07 94.77
C SER A 429 63.06 23.58 93.32
N LEU A 430 64.22 24.11 92.93
CA LEU A 430 64.46 24.51 91.53
C LEU A 430 64.50 23.29 90.59
N ALA A 431 65.11 22.17 91.01
CA ALA A 431 65.09 20.95 90.21
C ALA A 431 63.67 20.38 90.05
N LYS A 432 62.83 20.42 91.11
CA LYS A 432 61.41 20.07 91.01
C LYS A 432 60.66 20.99 90.06
N GLN A 433 60.80 22.30 90.21
CA GLN A 433 60.13 23.26 89.34
C GLN A 433 60.55 23.08 87.88
N VAL A 434 61.84 22.87 87.58
CA VAL A 434 62.31 22.55 86.22
C VAL A 434 61.75 21.23 85.72
N CYS A 435 61.69 20.16 86.53
CA CYS A 435 61.05 18.91 86.12
C CYS A 435 59.52 19.03 85.94
N GLU A 436 58.85 19.93 86.67
CA GLU A 436 57.42 20.23 86.52
C GLU A 436 57.18 21.08 85.25
N GLU A 437 58.05 22.05 84.95
CA GLU A 437 58.03 22.84 83.72
C GLU A 437 58.36 21.98 82.48
N ASP A 438 59.39 21.13 82.54
CA ASP A 438 59.74 20.16 81.48
C ASP A 438 58.60 19.14 81.25
N ALA A 439 57.92 18.69 82.32
CA ALA A 439 56.77 17.80 82.20
C ALA A 439 55.58 18.50 81.53
N LEU A 440 55.28 19.74 81.91
CA LEU A 440 54.21 20.54 81.28
C LEU A 440 54.52 20.88 79.81
N LEU A 441 55.79 21.12 79.47
CA LEU A 441 56.23 21.24 78.07
C LEU A 441 56.03 19.92 77.31
N SER A 442 56.41 18.78 77.90
CA SER A 442 56.19 17.47 77.28
C SER A 442 54.69 17.12 77.12
N GLU A 443 53.83 17.53 78.07
CA GLU A 443 52.38 17.36 77.95
C GLU A 443 51.80 18.30 76.87
N MET A 444 52.31 19.53 76.76
CA MET A 444 51.93 20.48 75.71
C MET A 444 52.35 19.99 74.32
N ASP A 445 53.56 19.46 74.15
CA ASP A 445 54.05 18.91 72.88
C ASP A 445 53.26 17.68 72.45
N VAL A 446 52.95 16.76 73.38
CA VAL A 446 52.09 15.59 73.11
C VAL A 446 50.66 16.01 72.76
N THR A 447 50.11 17.02 73.43
CA THR A 447 48.77 17.57 73.12
C THR A 447 48.76 18.31 71.79
N GLY A 448 49.85 19.01 71.45
CA GLY A 448 50.08 19.67 70.16
C GLY A 448 50.11 18.65 69.02
N GLN A 449 50.95 17.61 69.12
CA GLN A 449 51.01 16.54 68.13
C GLN A 449 49.65 15.85 67.96
N ALA A 450 48.93 15.56 69.06
CA ALA A 450 47.58 14.98 68.96
C ALA A 450 46.57 15.90 68.27
N PHE A 451 46.72 17.23 68.39
CA PHE A 451 45.88 18.20 67.68
C PHE A 451 46.28 18.33 66.20
N GLU A 452 47.57 18.32 65.88
CA GLU A 452 48.08 18.31 64.50
C GLU A 452 47.68 17.02 63.76
N ASP A 453 47.84 15.85 64.39
CA ASP A 453 47.38 14.55 63.87
C ASP A 453 45.86 14.56 63.60
N MET A 454 45.07 15.12 64.53
CA MET A 454 43.61 15.27 64.36
C MET A 454 43.26 16.26 63.24
N GLN A 455 44.01 17.35 63.10
CA GLN A 455 43.81 18.34 62.04
C GLN A 455 44.16 17.76 60.66
N GLU A 456 45.28 17.03 60.56
CA GLU A 456 45.62 16.23 59.37
C GLU A 456 44.54 15.18 59.07
N GLN A 457 44.06 14.45 60.06
CA GLN A 457 42.96 13.49 59.88
C GLN A 457 41.69 14.18 59.36
N ASN A 458 41.36 15.37 59.88
CA ASN A 458 40.23 16.17 59.41
C ASN A 458 40.40 16.61 57.95
N ILE A 459 41.57 17.13 57.58
CA ILE A 459 41.92 17.51 56.20
C ILE A 459 41.81 16.30 55.26
N ARG A 460 42.37 15.15 55.64
CA ARG A 460 42.30 13.89 54.88
C ARG A 460 40.84 13.42 54.71
N LEU A 461 39.99 13.51 55.73
CA LEU A 461 38.57 13.17 55.65
C LEU A 461 37.80 14.15 54.74
N MET A 462 38.07 15.45 54.83
CA MET A 462 37.48 16.48 53.97
C MET A 462 37.90 16.33 52.50
N GLN A 463 39.13 15.87 52.24
CA GLN A 463 39.58 15.51 50.90
C GLN A 463 38.86 14.25 50.39
N GLN A 464 38.77 13.18 51.19
CA GLN A 464 38.04 11.96 50.82
C GLN A 464 36.54 12.21 50.55
N LEU A 465 35.92 13.18 51.23
CA LEU A 465 34.55 13.62 50.92
C LEU A 465 34.48 14.24 49.52
N ARG A 466 35.35 15.22 49.22
CA ARG A 466 35.42 15.85 47.88
C ARG A 466 35.69 14.85 46.77
N GLU A 467 36.62 13.91 46.98
CA GLU A 467 36.95 12.86 46.00
C GLU A 467 35.77 11.90 45.75
N LYS A 468 34.96 11.61 46.78
CA LYS A 468 33.72 10.84 46.65
C LYS A 468 32.62 11.63 45.94
N ASP A 469 32.48 12.92 46.23
CA ASP A 469 31.50 13.78 45.58
C ASP A 469 31.84 13.97 44.09
N ASP A 470 33.11 14.20 43.74
CA ASP A 470 33.59 14.21 42.36
C ASP A 470 33.34 12.88 41.63
N ALA A 471 33.53 11.75 42.31
CA ALA A 471 33.20 10.43 41.76
C ALA A 471 31.68 10.26 41.55
N ASN A 472 30.85 10.71 42.50
CA ASN A 472 29.40 10.70 42.39
C ASN A 472 28.90 11.59 41.25
N PHE A 473 29.47 12.79 41.06
CA PHE A 473 29.14 13.67 39.94
C PHE A 473 29.53 13.07 38.59
N LYS A 474 30.69 12.40 38.48
CA LYS A 474 31.11 11.66 37.27
C LYS A 474 30.13 10.53 36.96
N LEU A 475 29.85 9.65 37.92
CA LEU A 475 28.90 8.54 37.77
C LEU A 475 27.49 9.01 37.44
N MET A 476 27.03 10.14 38.01
CA MET A 476 25.73 10.73 37.68
C MET A 476 25.72 11.30 36.25
N SER A 477 26.80 11.96 35.81
CA SER A 477 26.94 12.45 34.42
C SER A 477 26.97 11.29 33.42
N GLU A 478 27.70 10.22 33.71
CA GLU A 478 27.76 9.00 32.90
C GLU A 478 26.42 8.27 32.85
N ARG A 479 25.69 8.19 33.97
CA ARG A 479 24.33 7.65 34.03
C ARG A 479 23.36 8.47 33.17
N ILE A 480 23.44 9.80 33.21
CA ILE A 480 22.60 10.68 32.38
C ILE A 480 22.92 10.47 30.88
N LYS A 481 24.20 10.47 30.51
CA LYS A 481 24.64 10.20 29.12
C LYS A 481 24.20 8.83 28.63
N SER A 482 24.40 7.79 29.46
CA SER A 482 24.01 6.41 29.15
C SER A 482 22.49 6.27 28.95
N ASN A 483 21.68 6.88 29.84
CA ASN A 483 20.23 6.93 29.69
C ASN A 483 19.81 7.66 28.40
N GLN A 484 20.48 8.75 28.04
CA GLN A 484 20.16 9.52 26.83
C GLN A 484 20.54 8.75 25.55
N ILE A 485 21.69 8.09 25.52
CA ILE A 485 22.10 7.18 24.44
C ILE A 485 21.12 5.99 24.34
N HIS A 486 20.73 5.39 25.47
CA HIS A 486 19.77 4.28 25.47
C HIS A 486 18.38 4.72 24.98
N LYS A 487 17.96 5.96 25.25
CA LYS A 487 16.74 6.54 24.67
C LYS A 487 16.86 6.65 23.15
N LEU A 488 17.94 7.27 22.64
CA LEU A 488 18.16 7.43 21.20
C LEU A 488 18.21 6.08 20.48
N LEU A 489 18.96 5.11 21.00
CA LEU A 489 19.02 3.75 20.45
C LEU A 489 17.67 3.01 20.49
N LYS A 490 16.75 3.39 21.38
CA LYS A 490 15.38 2.87 21.41
C LYS A 490 14.51 3.54 20.34
N GLU A 491 14.65 4.85 20.17
CA GLU A 491 13.95 5.63 19.14
C GLU A 491 14.39 5.19 17.73
N GLU A 492 15.70 5.10 17.45
CA GLU A 492 16.26 4.54 16.22
C GLU A 492 15.77 3.10 15.93
N LYS A 493 15.66 2.26 16.96
CA LYS A 493 15.15 0.89 16.83
C LYS A 493 13.67 0.85 16.48
N GLU A 494 12.88 1.78 17.02
CA GLU A 494 11.44 1.89 16.75
C GLU A 494 11.22 2.44 15.32
N GLU A 495 11.98 3.44 14.89
CA GLU A 495 12.00 3.92 13.50
C GLU A 495 12.40 2.83 12.50
N LEU A 496 13.44 2.03 12.80
CA LEU A 496 13.84 0.89 11.95
C LEU A 496 12.77 -0.21 11.90
N ALA A 497 12.00 -0.42 12.97
CA ALA A 497 10.90 -1.36 12.98
C ALA A 497 9.74 -0.89 12.08
N ASP A 498 9.41 0.40 12.09
CA ASP A 498 8.40 0.99 11.20
C ASP A 498 8.84 1.01 9.72
N GLN A 499 10.13 1.24 9.46
CA GLN A 499 10.70 1.09 8.11
C GLN A 499 10.61 -0.36 7.61
N LEU A 500 10.91 -1.35 8.46
CA LEU A 500 10.73 -2.77 8.11
C LEU A 500 9.26 -3.15 7.92
N LEU A 501 8.34 -2.61 8.72
CA LEU A 501 6.90 -2.88 8.61
C LEU A 501 6.30 -2.27 7.33
N THR A 502 6.70 -1.04 6.98
CA THR A 502 6.26 -0.39 5.74
C THR A 502 6.83 -1.07 4.49
N LEU A 503 8.12 -1.43 4.49
CA LEU A 503 8.72 -2.25 3.42
C LEU A 503 8.03 -3.60 3.28
N LYS A 504 7.76 -4.31 4.38
CA LYS A 504 7.01 -5.58 4.36
C LYS A 504 5.62 -5.39 3.76
N THR A 505 4.90 -4.34 4.16
CA THR A 505 3.55 -4.02 3.63
C THR A 505 3.60 -3.73 2.12
N GLN A 506 4.65 -3.06 1.62
CA GLN A 506 4.87 -2.87 0.19
C GLN A 506 5.16 -4.19 -0.54
N VAL A 507 5.98 -5.08 0.04
CA VAL A 507 6.26 -6.41 -0.54
C VAL A 507 5.00 -7.28 -0.59
N ASP A 508 4.21 -7.32 0.48
CA ASP A 508 2.94 -8.07 0.51
C ASP A 508 1.93 -7.52 -0.52
N ALA A 509 1.88 -6.20 -0.72
CA ALA A 509 1.08 -5.57 -1.77
C ALA A 509 1.59 -5.91 -3.19
N GLN A 510 2.91 -5.87 -3.42
CA GLN A 510 3.53 -6.26 -4.70
C GLN A 510 3.26 -7.75 -5.01
N LEU A 511 3.42 -8.65 -4.05
CA LEU A 511 3.08 -10.07 -4.18
C LEU A 511 1.59 -10.27 -4.55
N GLN A 512 0.69 -9.45 -4.00
CA GLN A 512 -0.73 -9.49 -4.37
C GLN A 512 -0.98 -8.97 -5.80
N VAL A 513 -0.17 -8.04 -6.31
CA VAL A 513 -0.19 -7.62 -7.72
C VAL A 513 0.36 -8.72 -8.65
N VAL A 514 1.47 -9.36 -8.28
CA VAL A 514 2.06 -10.49 -9.03
C VAL A 514 1.03 -11.61 -9.23
N ARG A 515 0.37 -12.09 -8.16
CA ARG A 515 -0.69 -13.11 -8.27
C ARG A 515 -1.84 -12.70 -9.19
N LYS A 516 -2.22 -11.42 -9.19
CA LYS A 516 -3.24 -10.85 -10.10
C LYS A 516 -2.76 -10.68 -11.54
N LEU A 517 -1.46 -10.80 -11.81
CA LEU A 517 -0.88 -10.86 -13.16
C LEU A 517 -0.74 -12.30 -13.62
N GLU A 518 -0.22 -13.20 -12.78
CA GLU A 518 -0.14 -14.66 -13.03
C GLU A 518 -1.52 -15.25 -13.38
N GLU A 519 -2.58 -14.87 -12.65
CA GLU A 519 -3.93 -15.32 -12.97
C GLU A 519 -4.44 -14.77 -14.31
N LYS A 520 -4.09 -13.52 -14.66
CA LYS A 520 -4.46 -12.93 -15.97
C LYS A 520 -3.69 -13.58 -17.10
N GLU A 521 -2.42 -13.91 -16.91
CA GLU A 521 -1.61 -14.67 -17.86
C GLU A 521 -2.24 -16.05 -18.12
N ARG A 522 -2.53 -16.81 -17.05
CA ARG A 522 -3.22 -18.11 -17.13
C ARG A 522 -4.56 -18.02 -17.88
N LEU A 523 -5.35 -16.98 -17.62
CA LEU A 523 -6.62 -16.75 -18.33
C LEU A 523 -6.41 -16.41 -19.81
N LEU A 524 -5.46 -15.52 -20.12
CA LEU A 524 -5.12 -15.15 -21.50
C LEU A 524 -4.60 -16.35 -22.29
N GLN A 525 -3.72 -17.16 -21.70
CA GLN A 525 -3.19 -18.38 -22.30
C GLN A 525 -4.31 -19.40 -22.57
N GLY A 526 -5.28 -19.52 -21.65
CA GLY A 526 -6.51 -20.28 -21.87
C GLY A 526 -7.38 -19.75 -23.03
N THR A 527 -7.47 -18.43 -23.22
CA THR A 527 -8.16 -17.85 -24.39
C THR A 527 -7.41 -18.03 -25.71
N ILE A 528 -6.07 -17.99 -25.69
CA ILE A 528 -5.23 -18.27 -26.86
C ILE A 528 -5.47 -19.72 -27.30
N SER A 529 -5.35 -20.69 -26.40
CA SER A 529 -5.61 -22.10 -26.73
C SER A 529 -7.10 -22.44 -26.94
N ALA A 530 -8.03 -21.50 -26.76
CA ALA A 530 -9.38 -21.60 -27.30
C ALA A 530 -9.45 -21.10 -28.75
N ALA A 531 -8.86 -19.93 -29.04
CA ALA A 531 -8.79 -19.36 -30.37
C ALA A 531 -7.97 -20.22 -31.37
N GLU A 532 -6.89 -20.85 -30.91
CA GLU A 532 -6.10 -21.81 -31.71
C GLU A 532 -6.93 -23.03 -32.14
N ARG A 533 -7.74 -23.58 -31.23
CA ARG A 533 -8.65 -24.70 -31.52
C ARG A 533 -9.77 -24.28 -32.47
N GLU A 534 -10.33 -23.09 -32.30
CA GLU A 534 -11.31 -22.57 -33.27
C GLU A 534 -10.66 -22.37 -34.64
N LEU A 535 -9.49 -21.73 -34.72
CA LEU A 535 -8.77 -21.52 -35.97
C LEU A 535 -8.47 -22.84 -36.70
N ALA A 536 -8.08 -23.89 -35.98
CA ALA A 536 -7.90 -25.23 -36.55
C ALA A 536 -9.20 -25.79 -37.15
N LEU A 537 -10.33 -25.69 -36.42
CA LEU A 537 -11.64 -26.14 -36.91
C LEU A 537 -12.13 -25.31 -38.11
N ARG A 538 -11.95 -23.98 -38.09
CA ARG A 538 -12.28 -23.08 -39.21
C ARG A 538 -11.43 -23.41 -40.45
N THR A 539 -10.15 -23.72 -40.26
CA THR A 539 -9.24 -24.15 -41.36
C THR A 539 -9.68 -25.49 -41.94
N GLN A 540 -9.99 -26.48 -41.10
CA GLN A 540 -10.51 -27.78 -41.54
C GLN A 540 -11.83 -27.65 -42.32
N ALA A 541 -12.74 -26.79 -41.86
CA ALA A 541 -13.99 -26.50 -42.56
C ALA A 541 -13.77 -25.80 -43.92
N LEU A 542 -12.82 -24.87 -44.00
CA LEU A 542 -12.42 -24.20 -45.24
C LEU A 542 -11.85 -25.20 -46.25
N ASP A 543 -10.94 -26.10 -45.84
CA ASP A 543 -10.38 -27.13 -46.72
C ASP A 543 -11.44 -28.13 -47.21
N MET A 544 -12.38 -28.53 -46.34
CA MET A 544 -13.50 -29.39 -46.74
C MET A 544 -14.42 -28.70 -47.75
N ASN A 545 -14.72 -27.41 -47.56
CA ASN A 545 -15.53 -26.64 -48.52
C ASN A 545 -14.78 -26.40 -49.84
N LYS A 546 -13.45 -26.22 -49.79
CA LYS A 546 -12.60 -26.08 -50.97
C LYS A 546 -12.59 -27.36 -51.82
N ARG A 547 -12.49 -28.54 -51.20
CA ARG A 547 -12.62 -29.84 -51.90
C ARG A 547 -13.99 -29.98 -52.57
N LYS A 548 -15.07 -29.75 -51.83
CA LYS A 548 -16.44 -29.78 -52.37
C LYS A 548 -16.67 -28.81 -53.53
N ALA A 549 -16.06 -27.63 -53.47
CA ALA A 549 -16.11 -26.66 -54.58
C ALA A 549 -15.37 -27.16 -55.82
N GLN A 550 -14.23 -27.85 -55.65
CA GLN A 550 -13.49 -28.50 -56.75
C GLN A 550 -14.27 -29.69 -57.33
N GLU A 551 -14.82 -30.57 -56.48
CA GLU A 551 -15.66 -31.71 -56.87
C GLU A 551 -16.92 -31.26 -57.65
N SER A 552 -17.56 -30.17 -57.22
CA SER A 552 -18.70 -29.56 -57.90
C SER A 552 -18.31 -28.90 -59.23
N ALA A 553 -17.11 -28.31 -59.31
CA ALA A 553 -16.58 -27.74 -60.55
C ALA A 553 -16.32 -28.84 -61.60
N THR A 554 -15.62 -29.92 -61.23
CA THR A 554 -15.36 -31.05 -62.14
C THR A 554 -16.67 -31.72 -62.58
N LEU A 555 -17.64 -31.91 -61.67
CA LEU A 555 -18.95 -32.44 -62.03
C LEU A 555 -19.71 -31.51 -63.00
N SER A 556 -19.57 -30.19 -62.86
CA SER A 556 -20.16 -29.23 -63.81
C SER A 556 -19.48 -29.26 -65.19
N GLU A 557 -18.19 -29.61 -65.25
CA GLU A 557 -17.44 -29.77 -66.49
C GLU A 557 -17.79 -31.09 -67.19
N ASP A 558 -17.86 -32.20 -66.45
CA ASP A 558 -18.34 -33.50 -66.94
C ASP A 558 -19.76 -33.40 -67.52
N LEU A 559 -20.66 -32.68 -66.84
CA LEU A 559 -22.03 -32.46 -67.30
C LEU A 559 -22.10 -31.54 -68.53
N ARG A 560 -21.18 -30.57 -68.69
CA ARG A 560 -21.07 -29.78 -69.94
C ARG A 560 -20.57 -30.65 -71.09
N ALA A 561 -19.53 -31.46 -70.89
CA ALA A 561 -19.03 -32.37 -71.91
C ALA A 561 -20.09 -33.39 -72.36
N GLN A 562 -20.91 -33.90 -71.42
CA GLN A 562 -22.07 -34.74 -71.75
C GLN A 562 -23.14 -33.98 -72.53
N LEU A 563 -23.47 -32.74 -72.13
CA LEU A 563 -24.42 -31.88 -72.84
C LEU A 563 -23.96 -31.59 -74.28
N GLU A 564 -22.69 -31.24 -74.47
CA GLU A 564 -22.08 -30.97 -75.78
C GLU A 564 -22.09 -32.23 -76.66
N GLY A 565 -21.76 -33.40 -76.11
CA GLY A 565 -21.85 -34.68 -76.82
C GLY A 565 -23.28 -35.05 -77.23
N VAL A 566 -24.29 -34.75 -76.38
CA VAL A 566 -25.71 -34.94 -76.72
C VAL A 566 -26.17 -33.93 -77.77
N GLN A 567 -25.77 -32.66 -77.67
CA GLN A 567 -26.07 -31.63 -78.67
C GLN A 567 -25.43 -31.96 -80.03
N GLN A 568 -24.23 -32.53 -80.05
CA GLN A 568 -23.56 -32.92 -81.28
C GLN A 568 -24.29 -34.09 -81.97
N ARG A 569 -24.65 -35.14 -81.23
CA ARG A 569 -25.52 -36.22 -81.75
C ARG A 569 -26.88 -35.71 -82.23
N LEU A 570 -27.44 -34.69 -81.57
CA LEU A 570 -28.70 -34.06 -81.98
C LEU A 570 -28.56 -33.31 -83.32
N LYS A 571 -27.39 -32.71 -83.63
CA LYS A 571 -27.13 -32.13 -84.96
C LYS A 571 -27.01 -33.24 -86.01
N GLU A 572 -26.22 -34.27 -85.74
CA GLU A 572 -26.00 -35.40 -86.64
C GLU A 572 -27.33 -36.07 -87.04
N VAL A 573 -28.20 -36.36 -86.06
CA VAL A 573 -29.54 -36.92 -86.33
C VAL A 573 -30.46 -35.94 -87.06
N ARG A 574 -30.32 -34.62 -86.85
CA ARG A 574 -31.09 -33.62 -87.63
C ARG A 574 -30.62 -33.54 -89.07
N GLU A 575 -29.32 -33.59 -89.30
CA GLU A 575 -28.70 -33.60 -90.63
C GLU A 575 -29.10 -34.89 -91.37
N GLU A 576 -29.01 -36.05 -90.73
CA GLU A 576 -29.48 -37.34 -91.25
C GLU A 576 -30.99 -37.31 -91.60
N VAL A 577 -31.84 -36.70 -90.76
CA VAL A 577 -33.28 -36.55 -91.04
C VAL A 577 -33.53 -35.63 -92.24
N ILE A 578 -32.75 -34.56 -92.40
CA ILE A 578 -32.82 -33.65 -93.56
C ILE A 578 -32.40 -34.39 -94.83
N GLU A 579 -31.28 -35.11 -94.81
CA GLU A 579 -30.81 -35.91 -95.95
C GLU A 579 -31.80 -37.00 -96.34
N ASN A 580 -32.35 -37.74 -95.37
CA ASN A 580 -33.40 -38.73 -95.62
C ASN A 580 -34.68 -38.11 -96.19
N SER A 581 -35.08 -36.92 -95.74
CA SER A 581 -36.23 -36.21 -96.32
C SER A 581 -35.97 -35.84 -97.78
N ILE A 582 -34.80 -35.26 -98.08
CA ILE A 582 -34.38 -34.90 -99.44
C ILE A 582 -34.27 -36.14 -100.33
N SER A 583 -33.77 -37.27 -99.81
CA SER A 583 -33.70 -38.54 -100.53
C SER A 583 -35.11 -39.05 -100.86
N ARG A 584 -36.01 -39.09 -99.87
CA ARG A 584 -37.40 -39.54 -100.06
C ARG A 584 -38.20 -38.63 -101.00
N GLU A 585 -37.89 -37.34 -101.08
CA GLU A 585 -38.46 -36.44 -102.09
C GLU A 585 -37.95 -36.75 -103.51
N LYS A 586 -36.63 -37.01 -103.67
CA LYS A 586 -36.05 -37.45 -104.95
C LYS A 586 -36.65 -38.78 -105.42
N GLU A 587 -36.79 -39.74 -104.51
CA GLU A 587 -37.45 -41.04 -104.79
C GLU A 587 -38.92 -40.87 -105.14
N SER A 588 -39.66 -40.04 -104.38
CA SER A 588 -41.07 -39.71 -104.67
C SER A 588 -41.23 -39.06 -106.06
N PHE A 589 -40.33 -38.15 -106.44
CA PHE A 589 -40.30 -37.56 -107.77
C PHE A 589 -40.00 -38.59 -108.88
N ASN A 590 -38.99 -39.44 -108.67
CA ASN A 590 -38.65 -40.51 -109.60
C ASN A 590 -39.78 -41.54 -109.76
N ALA A 591 -40.46 -41.90 -108.66
CA ALA A 591 -41.62 -42.76 -108.65
C ALA A 591 -42.81 -42.14 -109.41
N ARG A 592 -43.10 -40.84 -109.21
CA ARG A 592 -44.10 -40.10 -110.00
C ARG A 592 -43.77 -40.12 -111.50
N ARG A 593 -42.52 -39.88 -111.86
CA ARG A 593 -42.06 -39.92 -113.26
C ARG A 593 -42.22 -41.33 -113.88
N ALA A 594 -41.85 -42.37 -113.14
CA ALA A 594 -42.09 -43.76 -113.55
C ALA A 594 -43.59 -44.08 -113.69
N GLN A 595 -44.43 -43.61 -112.76
CA GLN A 595 -45.89 -43.75 -112.80
C GLN A 595 -46.50 -43.08 -114.04
N GLU A 596 -46.00 -41.89 -114.41
CA GLU A 596 -46.37 -41.21 -115.64
C GLU A 596 -45.93 -41.99 -116.88
N ASP A 597 -44.71 -42.50 -116.92
CA ASP A 597 -44.17 -43.21 -118.09
C ASP A 597 -44.85 -44.58 -118.26
N ILE A 598 -45.16 -45.28 -117.17
CA ILE A 598 -46.07 -46.44 -117.16
C ILE A 598 -47.45 -46.04 -117.70
N SER A 599 -47.98 -44.87 -117.32
CA SER A 599 -49.28 -44.39 -117.83
C SER A 599 -49.24 -44.04 -119.33
N LYS A 600 -48.13 -43.47 -119.82
CA LYS A 600 -47.87 -43.22 -121.25
C LYS A 600 -47.76 -44.55 -122.01
N LEU A 601 -47.08 -45.55 -121.46
CA LEU A 601 -46.96 -46.89 -122.04
C LEU A 601 -48.30 -47.65 -122.06
N ARG A 602 -49.09 -47.62 -120.98
CA ARG A 602 -50.46 -48.17 -120.95
C ARG A 602 -51.35 -47.52 -122.02
N ARG A 603 -51.29 -46.19 -122.18
CA ARG A 603 -51.99 -45.48 -123.28
C ARG A 603 -51.49 -45.87 -124.67
N LYS A 604 -50.20 -46.20 -124.84
CA LYS A 604 -49.66 -46.75 -126.11
C LYS A 604 -50.18 -48.16 -126.37
N ILE A 605 -50.23 -49.03 -125.35
CA ILE A 605 -50.77 -50.40 -125.46
C ILE A 605 -52.25 -50.37 -125.85
N GLU A 606 -53.08 -49.53 -125.22
CA GLU A 606 -54.49 -49.39 -125.61
C GLU A 606 -54.66 -48.84 -127.03
N LYS A 607 -53.81 -47.90 -127.47
CA LYS A 607 -53.78 -47.46 -128.88
C LYS A 607 -53.35 -48.58 -129.84
N ALA A 608 -52.49 -49.50 -129.42
CA ALA A 608 -52.07 -50.66 -130.21
C ALA A 608 -53.09 -51.81 -130.22
N LYS A 609 -53.97 -51.91 -129.21
CA LYS A 609 -55.11 -52.85 -129.22
C LYS A 609 -56.20 -52.46 -130.21
N LYS A 610 -56.50 -51.16 -130.35
CA LYS A 610 -57.59 -50.69 -131.25
C LYS A 610 -57.53 -51.22 -132.70
N PRO A 611 -56.37 -51.29 -133.40
CA PRO A 611 -56.32 -51.94 -134.71
C PRO A 611 -56.45 -53.49 -134.65
N ALA A 612 -56.14 -54.13 -133.53
CA ALA A 612 -56.26 -55.59 -133.38
C ALA A 612 -57.72 -56.09 -133.29
N GLU A 613 -58.66 -55.25 -132.85
CA GLU A 613 -60.09 -55.56 -132.84
C GLU A 613 -60.74 -55.45 -134.24
N SER A 614 -60.05 -54.84 -135.21
CA SER A 614 -60.55 -54.57 -136.56
C SER A 614 -60.13 -55.62 -137.61
N MET A 615 -59.55 -56.76 -137.20
CA MET A 615 -59.05 -57.81 -138.10
C MET A 615 -59.79 -59.15 -137.94
N ARG A 616 -61.11 -59.10 -137.76
CA ARG A 616 -62.00 -60.22 -138.08
C ARG A 616 -62.26 -60.25 -139.59
N ASN A 617 -62.60 -61.44 -140.12
CA ASN A 617 -62.96 -61.83 -141.51
C ASN A 617 -61.99 -62.76 -142.26
N GLY A 618 -60.80 -63.08 -141.72
CA GLY A 618 -59.92 -64.10 -142.32
C GLY A 618 -60.55 -65.50 -142.38
N ASP A 619 -61.22 -65.91 -141.29
CA ASP A 619 -61.81 -67.25 -141.16
C ASP A 619 -63.09 -67.45 -141.98
N GLU A 620 -63.79 -66.39 -142.38
CA GLU A 620 -65.00 -66.48 -143.20
C GLU A 620 -64.66 -66.81 -144.66
N ILE A 621 -63.68 -66.08 -145.23
CA ILE A 621 -63.19 -66.27 -146.61
C ILE A 621 -62.65 -67.70 -146.79
N LEU A 622 -61.83 -68.18 -145.84
CA LEU A 622 -61.29 -69.54 -145.88
C LEU A 622 -62.39 -70.62 -145.79
N ASN A 623 -63.47 -70.39 -145.06
CA ASN A 623 -64.59 -71.33 -144.97
C ASN A 623 -65.42 -71.40 -146.26
N GLU A 624 -65.59 -70.28 -146.98
CA GLU A 624 -66.27 -70.30 -148.28
C GLU A 624 -65.47 -71.06 -149.35
N GLU A 625 -64.16 -70.83 -149.45
CA GLU A 625 -63.27 -71.60 -150.36
C GLU A 625 -63.31 -73.11 -150.05
N ILE A 626 -63.19 -73.48 -148.77
CA ILE A 626 -63.27 -74.88 -148.31
C ILE A 626 -64.60 -75.53 -148.71
N ASN A 627 -65.71 -74.79 -148.67
CA ASN A 627 -67.02 -75.30 -149.05
C ASN A 627 -67.17 -75.46 -150.58
N GLU A 628 -66.60 -74.56 -151.39
CA GLU A 628 -66.59 -74.71 -152.86
C GLU A 628 -65.80 -75.96 -153.29
N TYR A 629 -64.63 -76.20 -152.69
CA TYR A 629 -63.84 -77.41 -152.98
C TYR A 629 -64.57 -78.71 -152.57
N LYS A 630 -65.24 -78.74 -151.41
CA LYS A 630 -66.10 -79.88 -151.00
C LYS A 630 -67.23 -80.14 -152.00
N ALA A 631 -67.90 -79.09 -152.48
CA ALA A 631 -68.95 -79.22 -153.49
C ALA A 631 -68.41 -79.83 -154.80
N ARG A 632 -67.25 -79.38 -155.28
CA ARG A 632 -66.60 -79.90 -156.50
C ARG A 632 -66.21 -81.39 -156.38
N LEU A 633 -65.84 -81.88 -155.19
CA LEU A 633 -65.46 -83.29 -154.97
C LEU A 633 -66.65 -84.26 -154.78
N THR A 634 -67.85 -83.76 -154.53
CA THR A 634 -69.04 -84.57 -154.23
C THR A 634 -69.71 -85.15 -155.48
N CYS A 635 -70.29 -86.35 -155.38
CA CYS A 635 -70.90 -87.09 -156.49
C CYS A 635 -72.25 -86.48 -156.96
N PRO A 636 -72.38 -86.06 -158.23
CA PRO A 636 -73.60 -85.42 -158.76
C PRO A 636 -74.87 -86.30 -158.82
N CYS A 637 -74.77 -87.58 -158.47
CA CYS A 637 -75.91 -88.52 -158.47
C CYS A 637 -76.54 -88.73 -157.09
N CYS A 638 -75.94 -88.19 -156.04
CA CYS A 638 -76.46 -88.28 -154.67
C CYS A 638 -76.13 -87.07 -153.78
N ASN A 639 -75.24 -86.17 -154.22
CA ASN A 639 -74.85 -84.93 -153.53
C ASN A 639 -74.41 -85.10 -152.05
N SER A 640 -73.92 -86.29 -151.69
CA SER A 640 -73.52 -86.66 -150.32
C SER A 640 -72.17 -87.39 -150.25
N ARG A 641 -71.97 -88.42 -151.08
CA ARG A 641 -70.72 -89.19 -151.17
C ARG A 641 -69.70 -88.51 -152.08
N VAL A 642 -68.42 -88.59 -151.71
CA VAL A 642 -67.28 -88.17 -152.53
C VAL A 642 -67.19 -89.01 -153.82
N LYS A 643 -66.59 -88.46 -154.87
CA LYS A 643 -66.28 -89.16 -156.13
C LYS A 643 -65.17 -90.20 -155.94
N ASP A 644 -65.50 -91.49 -156.02
CA ASP A 644 -64.56 -92.62 -155.88
C ASP A 644 -64.69 -93.68 -156.99
N ALA A 645 -65.34 -93.40 -158.12
CA ALA A 645 -65.41 -94.32 -159.26
C ALA A 645 -65.53 -93.64 -160.62
N VAL A 646 -64.78 -94.14 -161.61
CA VAL A 646 -64.76 -93.62 -162.98
C VAL A 646 -65.39 -94.62 -163.97
N LEU A 647 -66.21 -94.10 -164.90
CA LEU A 647 -66.67 -94.85 -166.08
C LEU A 647 -65.62 -94.76 -167.19
N THR A 648 -64.84 -95.81 -167.41
CA THR A 648 -63.66 -95.79 -168.31
C THR A 648 -63.99 -95.44 -169.76
N LYS A 649 -65.22 -95.73 -170.23
CA LYS A 649 -65.70 -95.35 -171.58
C LYS A 649 -65.99 -93.86 -171.78
N CYS A 650 -66.06 -93.05 -170.72
CA CYS A 650 -66.35 -91.61 -170.85
C CYS A 650 -65.66 -90.72 -169.81
N PHE A 651 -64.76 -91.30 -169.01
CA PHE A 651 -63.99 -90.69 -167.92
C PHE A 651 -64.78 -89.85 -166.90
N HIS A 652 -66.11 -90.01 -166.85
CA HIS A 652 -66.94 -89.35 -165.87
C HIS A 652 -66.88 -90.06 -164.51
N VAL A 653 -66.62 -89.26 -163.46
CA VAL A 653 -66.41 -89.72 -162.09
C VAL A 653 -67.64 -89.45 -161.22
N PHE A 654 -68.07 -90.48 -160.50
CA PHE A 654 -69.18 -90.50 -159.54
C PHE A 654 -68.73 -91.25 -158.27
N CYS A 655 -69.62 -91.54 -157.33
CA CYS A 655 -69.32 -92.53 -156.29
C CYS A 655 -69.61 -93.95 -156.79
N PHE A 656 -68.81 -94.92 -156.32
CA PHE A 656 -68.88 -96.32 -156.72
C PHE A 656 -70.26 -96.93 -156.49
N GLU A 657 -70.92 -96.55 -155.39
CA GLU A 657 -72.29 -96.98 -155.08
C GLU A 657 -73.28 -96.51 -156.15
N CYS A 658 -73.29 -95.22 -156.54
CA CYS A 658 -74.20 -94.75 -157.59
C CYS A 658 -73.95 -95.40 -158.97
N VAL A 659 -72.69 -95.72 -159.30
CA VAL A 659 -72.36 -96.44 -160.53
C VAL A 659 -72.84 -97.88 -160.45
N LYS A 660 -72.50 -98.59 -159.37
CA LYS A 660 -72.86 -99.99 -159.14
C LYS A 660 -74.38 -100.17 -159.08
N THR A 661 -75.11 -99.34 -158.32
CA THR A 661 -76.58 -99.39 -158.28
C THR A 661 -77.20 -99.23 -159.67
N ARG A 662 -76.69 -98.34 -160.52
CA ARG A 662 -77.16 -98.23 -161.92
C ARG A 662 -76.79 -99.43 -162.79
N TYR A 663 -75.63 -100.05 -162.56
CA TYR A 663 -75.24 -101.27 -163.25
C TYR A 663 -76.13 -102.47 -162.87
N ASP A 664 -76.42 -102.63 -161.57
CA ASP A 664 -77.21 -103.73 -161.00
C ASP A 664 -78.71 -103.59 -161.35
N THR A 665 -79.27 -102.37 -161.24
CA THR A 665 -80.64 -102.05 -161.69
C THR A 665 -80.81 -101.99 -163.21
N ARG A 666 -79.80 -102.43 -163.99
CA ARG A 666 -79.74 -102.46 -165.46
C ARG A 666 -79.88 -101.10 -166.16
N GLN A 667 -79.89 -99.98 -165.43
CA GLN A 667 -79.83 -98.61 -165.95
C GLN A 667 -78.39 -98.23 -166.40
N ARG A 668 -77.83 -99.05 -167.30
CA ARG A 668 -76.42 -99.11 -167.70
C ARG A 668 -76.00 -97.98 -168.67
N LYS A 669 -76.38 -96.74 -168.35
CA LYS A 669 -76.00 -95.51 -169.06
C LYS A 669 -75.44 -94.48 -168.09
N CYS A 670 -74.36 -93.82 -168.52
CA CYS A 670 -73.66 -92.80 -167.75
C CYS A 670 -74.61 -91.67 -167.33
N PRO A 671 -74.70 -91.31 -166.03
CA PRO A 671 -75.58 -90.24 -165.56
C PRO A 671 -75.39 -88.87 -166.22
N LYS A 672 -74.18 -88.56 -166.71
CA LYS A 672 -73.81 -87.23 -167.24
C LYS A 672 -73.78 -87.14 -168.77
N CYS A 673 -73.57 -88.25 -169.49
CA CYS A 673 -73.50 -88.25 -170.97
C CYS A 673 -74.26 -89.40 -171.65
N ASN A 674 -75.02 -90.20 -170.90
CA ASN A 674 -75.86 -91.30 -171.38
C ASN A 674 -75.15 -92.44 -172.16
N ALA A 675 -73.81 -92.41 -172.28
CA ALA A 675 -73.00 -93.47 -172.86
C ALA A 675 -73.19 -94.81 -172.11
N ALA A 676 -73.34 -95.91 -172.85
CA ALA A 676 -73.60 -97.23 -172.27
C ALA A 676 -72.33 -97.86 -171.66
N PHE A 677 -72.46 -98.54 -170.52
CA PHE A 677 -71.34 -99.15 -169.81
C PHE A 677 -71.68 -100.56 -169.26
N GLY A 678 -70.77 -101.50 -169.46
CA GLY A 678 -70.82 -102.90 -169.01
C GLY A 678 -70.00 -103.16 -167.75
N ALA A 679 -69.83 -104.44 -167.39
CA ALA A 679 -69.16 -104.87 -166.15
C ALA A 679 -67.74 -104.31 -166.00
N ASN A 680 -66.97 -104.33 -167.09
CA ASN A 680 -65.55 -103.96 -167.09
C ASN A 680 -65.34 -102.45 -167.41
N ASP A 681 -66.43 -101.68 -167.58
CA ASP A 681 -66.38 -100.27 -167.99
C ASP A 681 -66.44 -99.29 -166.81
N PHE A 682 -66.38 -99.78 -165.55
CA PHE A 682 -66.34 -98.95 -164.36
C PHE A 682 -65.34 -99.46 -163.33
N HIS A 683 -64.52 -98.55 -162.81
CA HIS A 683 -63.43 -98.85 -161.88
C HIS A 683 -63.45 -97.89 -160.69
N ARG A 684 -63.11 -98.40 -159.49
CA ARG A 684 -62.95 -97.57 -158.29
C ARG A 684 -61.64 -96.78 -158.37
N ILE A 685 -61.67 -95.52 -157.96
CA ILE A 685 -60.49 -94.65 -157.86
C ILE A 685 -60.45 -94.01 -156.47
N TYR A 686 -59.25 -93.73 -155.97
CA TYR A 686 -59.06 -93.03 -154.70
C TYR A 686 -58.61 -91.60 -154.98
N ILE A 687 -59.41 -90.64 -154.54
CA ILE A 687 -59.04 -89.22 -154.47
C ILE A 687 -58.69 -88.96 -153.01
N GLY A 688 -57.46 -88.47 -152.78
CA GLY A 688 -56.94 -88.14 -151.45
C GLY A 688 -57.39 -86.77 -150.96
#